data_AF-A0A8H7CIZ1-F1
#
_entry.id   AF-A0A8H7CIZ1-F1
#
_cell.length_a   1.000
_cell.length_b   1.000
_cell.length_c   1.000
_cell.angle_alpha   90.00
_cell.angle_beta   90.00
_cell.angle_gamma   90.00
#
_symmetry.space_group_name_H-M   'P 1'
#
loop_
_entity.id
_entity.type
_entity.pdbx_description
1 polymer ?
#
loop_
_entity_poly.entity_id
_entity_poly.type
_entity_poly.pdbx_seq_one_letter_code
_entity_poly.pdbx_strand_id
1 'polypeptide(L)'
;MQRGLPMQPTVVLLREGTDTSQGNPQLLSNISACLAIAETLSSTLGPRGMDKLIVSDRGEAQITNDGATILKLLDIVHPAARTLVDIARAQDAEVGDGTTSVVLLAAQLLKEVRSFIEEGVSPHIIMKGFRKASQMALQRIKEIQITVDKSDPERFRSLLLKCASTSMSSKLIHSEKPFFSNMVVDAVQCLDQNDLDESLIGVKKIAGGGMQDSLLIKGVAFKKTFTYAGAEQQPKSFRNPLIVCLNVELELKAEKDNAEVRVDAVSDYQAIVNAEWEIIYRKLQAVEKTGAKVVLSKLPIGDLATQWFADRDIFCAGRVAAGDLRRVVQATGGAIQSTCSDIAREHLGTCGRFEERQIGGERYNLFEDCPKSKTCTLVLRGGAEQFMEEVERSLHDAIMVVKRAVKNGEVVAGGGAIEMDLSAHIRKHALSIPGKQQLIMTAFAKALEIIPRQICDNAGIDSTDILNKLRMKHANGEKWAGVDVDGASGVRDNMDAKESSERSAKSGAESTASGLWGFWKQSAVELDSIATQRSVFDDPVTLEAYRPPPQYENTHRFDPAARWTWREEKRVVRKIDLYIMIWAAVMFFALNLDRSNISQANTDNFLEDLNMTTDDFNLGNSLFRLSFLIAELPCQLVSKKLGPDIWIPCQMVCWSIVALGQFWLRGRTTFLLTRFLLGFCEGGFIPDVVLYLSYFYTKRELPIRFAYFWVSNYVSQIVSAFMATGILQLRGVGGKAGWRWLFLLEGIMTLAIGIASFLMMPPGPTQTKMKYVRPNGWFDEREETIMVNRVLRDDPSKSDMHNREGLSARAIFEALKDWRLWPLYCLGLVHMIPTGPPQVYLTLSLKNLGFTTTQSNLLTIPSTVCGLVTLLLCAYLSEIIDSRVGATIILQFWALPLLIALYTFNTSTSQWVYFGVVTLITGFPYVHPIQVAWASRNSYSVRTRTISASCYNMFVQAGAIIYSNIYRTDDKPLYKRGNRVLIGICCMNIVLYILTFFFYRHLNRMRDKKWNAWSKKEQQEYVENTKDVGNQRLDFRFAY
;
A
#
# COMPACT_ATOMS: atom_id res chain seq x y z
N MET A 1 18.48 50.86 -41.95
CA MET A 1 17.78 50.93 -40.65
C MET A 1 16.31 50.54 -40.86
N GLN A 2 15.94 49.30 -40.55
CA GLN A 2 14.55 48.89 -40.34
C GLN A 2 14.52 48.20 -38.98
N ARG A 3 13.97 48.88 -37.97
CA ARG A 3 13.71 48.29 -36.66
C ARG A 3 12.68 47.18 -36.88
N GLY A 4 13.08 45.92 -36.71
CA GLY A 4 12.15 44.82 -36.59
C GLY A 4 11.23 45.10 -35.39
N LEU A 5 9.93 45.18 -35.66
CA LEU A 5 8.89 45.42 -34.66
C LEU A 5 9.05 44.45 -33.47
N PRO A 6 8.94 44.92 -32.22
CA PRO A 6 8.73 44.01 -31.10
C PRO A 6 7.39 43.31 -31.34
N MET A 7 7.39 41.97 -31.36
CA MET A 7 6.14 41.22 -31.36
C MET A 7 5.34 41.69 -30.14
N GLN A 8 4.18 42.31 -30.38
CA GLN A 8 3.21 42.52 -29.32
C GLN A 8 2.97 41.15 -28.68
N PRO A 9 3.05 41.02 -27.34
CA PRO A 9 2.64 39.79 -26.70
C PRO A 9 1.20 39.53 -27.11
N THR A 10 0.93 38.38 -27.72
CA THR A 10 -0.43 37.90 -27.95
C THR A 10 -1.13 38.04 -26.60
N VAL A 11 -2.19 38.85 -26.53
CA VAL A 11 -2.95 39.04 -25.28
C VAL A 11 -3.63 37.71 -24.98
N VAL A 12 -2.94 36.86 -24.22
CA VAL A 12 -3.53 35.64 -23.67
C VAL A 12 -4.38 36.11 -22.49
N LEU A 13 -5.70 36.10 -22.68
CA LEU A 13 -6.68 36.28 -21.61
C LEU A 13 -6.58 35.07 -20.67
N LEU A 14 -5.72 35.20 -19.66
CA LEU A 14 -5.61 34.24 -18.57
C LEU A 14 -6.72 34.52 -17.55
N ARG A 15 -7.23 33.47 -16.91
CA ARG A 15 -8.25 33.60 -15.84
C ARG A 15 -7.68 34.42 -14.68
N GLU A 16 -8.52 35.25 -14.04
CA GLU A 16 -8.13 35.97 -12.82
C GLU A 16 -7.60 35.00 -11.76
N GLY A 17 -6.44 35.32 -11.18
CA GLY A 17 -5.71 34.45 -10.23
C GLY A 17 -4.59 33.59 -10.84
N THR A 18 -4.26 33.76 -12.13
CA THR A 18 -3.13 33.05 -12.76
C THR A 18 -1.80 33.77 -12.46
N ASP A 19 -0.85 33.07 -11.84
CA ASP A 19 0.52 33.59 -11.63
C ASP A 19 1.23 33.80 -12.97
N THR A 20 1.77 35.00 -13.20
CA THR A 20 2.53 35.33 -14.41
C THR A 20 3.89 35.93 -14.06
N SER A 21 4.93 35.49 -14.75
CA SER A 21 6.27 36.06 -14.69
C SER A 21 6.83 36.14 -16.11
N GLN A 22 7.42 37.28 -16.48
CA GLN A 22 7.80 37.59 -17.86
C GLN A 22 9.24 38.15 -17.95
N GLY A 23 9.79 38.17 -19.16
CA GLY A 23 11.08 38.79 -19.47
C GLY A 23 12.31 37.95 -19.07
N ASN A 24 13.48 38.60 -19.09
CA ASN A 24 14.77 37.96 -18.81
C ASN A 24 14.85 37.27 -17.43
N PRO A 25 14.31 37.84 -16.33
CA PRO A 25 14.34 37.16 -15.03
C PRO A 25 13.66 35.79 -15.05
N GLN A 26 12.54 35.65 -15.75
CA GLN A 26 11.87 34.35 -15.89
C GLN A 26 12.68 33.37 -16.74
N LEU A 27 13.33 33.84 -17.80
CA LEU A 27 14.20 33.00 -18.62
C LEU A 27 15.41 32.49 -17.83
N LEU A 28 16.03 33.33 -17.01
CA LEU A 28 17.14 32.93 -16.13
C LEU A 28 16.69 31.94 -15.05
N SER A 29 15.48 32.11 -14.51
CA SER A 29 14.85 31.15 -13.60
C SER A 29 14.65 29.79 -14.29
N ASN A 30 14.11 29.78 -15.51
CA ASN A 30 13.93 28.55 -16.30
C ASN A 30 15.25 27.82 -16.53
N ILE A 31 16.32 28.54 -16.88
CA ILE A 31 17.66 27.97 -17.07
C ILE A 31 18.18 27.36 -15.76
N SER A 32 18.04 28.10 -14.65
CA SER A 32 18.51 27.64 -13.33
C SER A 32 17.81 26.35 -12.89
N ALA A 33 16.51 26.24 -13.12
CA ALA A 33 15.74 25.02 -12.82
C ALA A 33 16.22 23.81 -13.65
N CYS A 34 16.50 24.01 -14.94
CA CYS A 34 17.05 22.96 -15.81
C CYS A 34 18.45 22.50 -15.37
N LEU A 35 19.30 23.43 -14.92
CA LEU A 35 20.64 23.13 -14.43
C LEU A 35 20.62 22.31 -13.14
N ALA A 36 19.70 22.60 -12.21
CA ALA A 36 19.57 21.84 -10.97
C ALA A 36 19.21 20.36 -11.21
N ILE A 37 18.35 20.09 -12.20
CA ILE A 37 18.04 18.71 -12.61
C ILE A 37 19.27 18.03 -13.19
N ALA A 38 19.99 18.71 -14.09
CA ALA A 38 21.18 18.16 -14.71
C ALA A 38 22.29 17.84 -13.70
N GLU A 39 22.48 18.69 -12.69
CA GLU A 39 23.42 18.45 -11.59
C GLU A 39 23.06 17.21 -10.75
N THR A 40 21.76 16.93 -10.60
CA THR A 40 21.31 15.71 -9.90
C THR A 40 21.68 14.44 -10.67
N LEU A 41 21.65 14.50 -12.00
CA LEU A 41 21.93 13.37 -12.90
C LEU A 41 23.40 13.26 -13.33
N SER A 42 24.18 14.33 -13.27
CA SER A 42 25.54 14.40 -13.83
C SER A 42 26.45 13.27 -13.35
N SER A 43 26.35 12.95 -12.07
CA SER A 43 27.09 11.85 -11.43
C SER A 43 26.75 10.44 -11.92
N THR A 44 25.66 10.22 -12.65
CA THR A 44 25.27 8.88 -13.13
C THR A 44 25.87 8.56 -14.50
N LEU A 45 26.40 9.55 -15.22
CA LEU A 45 26.93 9.35 -16.57
C LEU A 45 28.27 8.60 -16.58
N GLY A 46 28.39 7.56 -17.42
CA GLY A 46 29.65 6.88 -17.72
C GLY A 46 29.89 5.58 -16.94
N PRO A 47 30.95 4.81 -17.27
CA PRO A 47 31.18 3.47 -16.72
C PRO A 47 31.45 3.45 -15.21
N ARG A 48 31.92 4.58 -14.64
CA ARG A 48 32.11 4.81 -13.20
C ARG A 48 31.03 5.75 -12.63
N GLY A 49 29.88 5.85 -13.30
CA GLY A 49 28.74 6.60 -12.82
C GLY A 49 28.23 6.04 -11.49
N MET A 50 27.79 6.93 -10.60
CA MET A 50 27.27 6.57 -9.29
C MET A 50 25.78 6.24 -9.38
N ASP A 51 25.37 5.15 -8.72
CA ASP A 51 23.96 4.82 -8.53
C ASP A 51 23.29 5.79 -7.57
N LYS A 52 22.00 6.08 -7.81
CA LYS A 52 21.17 6.91 -6.93
C LYS A 52 20.24 6.04 -6.12
N LEU A 53 20.21 6.29 -4.81
CA LEU A 53 19.18 5.78 -3.91
C LEU A 53 18.12 6.85 -3.74
N ILE A 54 16.91 6.55 -4.20
CA ILE A 54 15.75 7.44 -4.09
C ILE A 54 14.78 6.80 -3.12
N VAL A 55 14.39 7.55 -2.10
CA VAL A 55 13.38 7.13 -1.12
C VAL A 55 12.10 7.87 -1.45
N SER A 56 11.06 7.13 -1.80
CA SER A 56 9.72 7.70 -1.98
C SER A 56 9.12 8.11 -0.64
N ASP A 57 8.07 8.95 -0.66
CA ASP A 57 7.34 9.37 0.56
C ASP A 57 6.79 8.19 1.38
N ARG A 58 6.63 7.01 0.75
CA ARG A 58 6.17 5.75 1.38
C ARG A 58 7.27 4.98 2.10
N GLY A 59 8.52 5.45 2.03
CA GLY A 59 9.70 4.75 2.56
C GLY A 59 10.20 3.61 1.67
N GLU A 60 9.64 3.45 0.46
CA GLU A 60 10.19 2.51 -0.53
C GLU A 60 11.48 3.11 -1.10
N ALA A 61 12.60 2.38 -0.92
CA ALA A 61 13.89 2.76 -1.45
C ALA A 61 14.12 2.05 -2.79
N GLN A 62 14.43 2.82 -3.83
CA GLN A 62 14.82 2.31 -5.14
C GLN A 62 16.24 2.75 -5.46
N ILE A 63 17.06 1.81 -5.92
CA ILE A 63 18.43 2.06 -6.37
C ILE A 63 18.44 1.98 -7.89
N THR A 64 18.96 3.00 -8.56
CA THR A 64 19.00 3.05 -10.03
C THR A 64 20.09 3.99 -10.53
N ASN A 65 20.69 3.63 -11.67
CA ASN A 65 21.60 4.51 -12.41
C ASN A 65 20.89 5.25 -13.56
N ASP A 66 19.83 4.65 -14.10
CA ASP A 66 19.13 5.19 -15.26
C ASP A 66 18.45 6.55 -14.99
N GLY A 67 18.81 7.54 -15.80
CA GLY A 67 18.33 8.91 -15.69
C GLY A 67 16.83 9.07 -15.94
N ALA A 68 16.22 8.28 -16.84
CA ALA A 68 14.79 8.37 -17.10
C ALA A 68 13.98 7.87 -15.89
N THR A 69 14.41 6.78 -15.28
CA THR A 69 13.83 6.25 -14.04
C THR A 69 13.97 7.25 -12.89
N ILE A 70 15.16 7.84 -12.69
CA ILE A 70 15.40 8.85 -11.65
C ILE A 70 14.45 10.04 -11.83
N LEU A 71 14.32 10.57 -13.04
CA LEU A 71 13.43 11.70 -13.34
C LEU A 71 11.94 11.37 -13.18
N LYS A 72 11.55 10.10 -13.32
CA LYS A 72 10.16 9.65 -13.08
C LYS A 72 9.83 9.58 -11.59
N LEU A 73 10.82 9.30 -10.75
CA LEU A 73 10.66 9.17 -9.30
C LEU A 73 10.73 10.53 -8.58
N LEU A 74 11.42 11.51 -9.17
CA LEU A 74 11.52 12.86 -8.62
C LEU A 74 10.23 13.67 -8.83
N ASP A 75 9.75 14.34 -7.78
CA ASP A 75 8.63 15.28 -7.86
C ASP A 75 9.11 16.64 -8.41
N ILE A 76 8.93 16.85 -9.71
CA ILE A 76 9.42 18.03 -10.43
C ILE A 76 8.30 19.06 -10.60
N VAL A 77 8.38 20.14 -9.82
CA VAL A 77 7.38 21.23 -9.79
C VAL A 77 7.56 22.23 -10.93
N HIS A 78 8.80 22.53 -11.35
CA HIS A 78 9.08 23.63 -12.28
C HIS A 78 8.83 23.24 -13.75
N PRO A 79 8.04 24.01 -14.54
CA PRO A 79 7.62 23.62 -15.90
C PRO A 79 8.76 23.36 -16.89
N ALA A 80 9.78 24.22 -16.91
CA ALA A 80 10.94 24.05 -17.79
C ALA A 80 11.70 22.74 -17.48
N ALA A 81 11.77 22.39 -16.20
CA ALA A 81 12.44 21.20 -15.71
C ALA A 81 11.61 19.94 -16.04
N ARG A 82 10.28 20.03 -16.02
CA ARG A 82 9.38 18.98 -16.52
C ARG A 82 9.59 18.68 -18.01
N THR A 83 9.92 19.69 -18.82
CA THR A 83 10.23 19.47 -20.25
C THR A 83 11.47 18.58 -20.44
N LEU A 84 12.46 18.65 -19.55
CA LEU A 84 13.62 17.74 -19.58
C LEU A 84 13.24 16.29 -19.28
N VAL A 85 12.24 16.08 -18.40
CA VAL A 85 11.69 14.75 -18.13
C VAL A 85 11.07 14.14 -19.38
N ASP A 86 10.29 14.93 -20.12
CA ASP A 86 9.63 14.47 -21.34
C ASP A 86 10.67 14.15 -22.44
N ILE A 87 11.75 14.94 -22.54
CA ILE A 87 12.87 14.66 -23.44
C ILE A 87 13.58 13.36 -23.06
N ALA A 88 13.87 13.15 -21.77
CA ALA A 88 14.50 11.92 -21.29
C ALA A 88 13.63 10.68 -21.57
N ARG A 89 12.31 10.78 -21.37
CA ARG A 89 11.34 9.71 -21.67
C ARG A 89 11.26 9.40 -23.16
N ALA A 90 11.30 10.42 -24.02
CA ALA A 90 11.30 10.20 -25.46
C ALA A 90 12.58 9.48 -25.92
N GLN A 91 13.73 9.83 -25.33
CA GLN A 91 15.00 9.15 -25.59
C GLN A 91 14.99 7.70 -25.12
N ASP A 92 14.45 7.45 -23.92
CA ASP A 92 14.30 6.13 -23.33
C ASP A 92 13.41 5.22 -24.21
N ALA A 93 12.27 5.73 -24.68
CA ALA A 93 11.35 4.98 -25.53
C ALA A 93 11.92 4.64 -26.93
N GLU A 94 12.77 5.49 -27.50
CA GLU A 94 13.35 5.27 -28.84
C GLU A 94 14.61 4.38 -28.82
N VAL A 95 15.46 4.54 -27.80
CA VAL A 95 16.81 3.95 -27.78
C VAL A 95 17.07 3.08 -26.55
N GLY A 96 16.42 3.35 -25.42
CA GLY A 96 16.66 2.68 -24.13
C GLY A 96 17.99 3.03 -23.46
N ASP A 97 18.75 3.98 -23.99
CA ASP A 97 20.03 4.42 -23.42
C ASP A 97 20.31 5.89 -23.79
N GLY A 98 21.26 6.53 -23.10
CA GLY A 98 21.65 7.91 -23.32
C GLY A 98 20.68 8.94 -22.72
N THR A 99 19.76 8.52 -21.85
CA THR A 99 18.76 9.36 -21.18
C THR A 99 19.43 10.50 -20.41
N THR A 100 20.44 10.18 -19.60
CA THR A 100 21.26 11.15 -18.86
C THR A 100 22.04 12.10 -19.77
N SER A 101 22.64 11.59 -20.85
CA SER A 101 23.44 12.38 -21.79
C SER A 101 22.63 13.48 -22.47
N VAL A 102 21.40 13.16 -22.88
CA VAL A 102 20.51 14.14 -23.52
C VAL A 102 20.14 15.27 -22.56
N VAL A 103 19.84 14.94 -21.29
CA VAL A 103 19.50 15.94 -20.27
C VAL A 103 20.70 16.84 -19.95
N LEU A 104 21.89 16.24 -19.79
CA LEU A 104 23.13 17.00 -19.53
C LEU A 104 23.48 17.93 -20.68
N LEU A 105 23.40 17.45 -21.92
CA LEU A 105 23.68 18.26 -23.10
C LEU A 105 22.68 19.41 -23.24
N ALA A 106 21.38 19.14 -23.05
CA ALA A 106 20.34 20.17 -23.10
C ALA A 106 20.55 21.26 -22.04
N ALA A 107 20.86 20.87 -20.80
CA ALA A 107 21.14 21.81 -19.73
C ALA A 107 22.44 22.59 -19.95
N GLN A 108 23.49 21.93 -20.47
CA GLN A 108 24.75 22.61 -20.78
C GLN A 108 24.59 23.63 -21.91
N LEU A 109 23.79 23.33 -22.94
CA LEU A 109 23.46 24.30 -23.99
C LEU A 109 22.80 25.56 -23.42
N LEU A 110 21.92 25.40 -22.42
CA LEU A 110 21.31 26.52 -21.70
C LEU A 110 22.33 27.26 -20.82
N LYS A 111 23.26 26.55 -20.19
CA LYS A 111 24.36 27.13 -19.38
C LYS A 111 25.24 28.07 -20.20
N GLU A 112 25.68 27.63 -21.38
CA GLU A 112 26.57 28.42 -22.24
C GLU A 112 25.87 29.64 -22.86
N VAL A 113 24.54 29.63 -22.94
CA VAL A 113 23.74 30.74 -23.48
C VAL A 113 23.35 31.77 -22.42
N ARG A 114 23.43 31.41 -21.12
CA ARG A 114 23.03 32.27 -20.02
C ARG A 114 23.66 33.65 -20.08
N SER A 115 24.98 33.74 -20.32
CA SER A 115 25.69 35.01 -20.45
C SER A 115 25.17 35.85 -21.62
N PHE A 116 24.85 35.23 -22.76
CA PHE A 116 24.30 35.96 -23.90
C PHE A 116 22.91 36.54 -23.62
N ILE A 117 22.09 35.85 -22.82
CA ILE A 117 20.77 36.37 -22.42
C ILE A 117 20.93 37.54 -21.45
N GLU A 118 21.88 37.45 -20.50
CA GLU A 118 22.22 38.53 -19.57
C GLU A 118 22.75 39.78 -20.32
N GLU A 119 23.53 39.57 -21.39
CA GLU A 119 24.03 40.62 -22.30
C GLU A 119 22.94 41.17 -23.27
N GLY A 120 21.72 40.64 -23.22
CA GLY A 120 20.58 41.12 -24.02
C GLY A 120 20.53 40.61 -25.47
N VAL A 121 21.21 39.49 -25.78
CA VAL A 121 21.06 38.81 -27.07
C VAL A 121 19.66 38.20 -27.20
N SER A 122 18.96 38.50 -28.29
CA SER A 122 17.61 37.95 -28.53
C SER A 122 17.62 36.42 -28.61
N PRO A 123 16.72 35.72 -27.87
CA PRO A 123 16.60 34.26 -27.91
C PRO A 123 16.41 33.68 -29.32
N HIS A 124 15.76 34.42 -30.22
CA HIS A 124 15.56 33.98 -31.61
C HIS A 124 16.89 33.81 -32.37
N ILE A 125 17.88 34.67 -32.11
CA ILE A 125 19.21 34.57 -32.74
C ILE A 125 19.94 33.32 -32.23
N ILE A 126 19.83 33.05 -30.93
CA ILE A 126 20.40 31.85 -30.29
C ILE A 126 19.79 30.59 -30.89
N MET A 127 18.46 30.51 -30.96
CA MET A 127 17.75 29.37 -31.56
C MET A 127 18.18 29.11 -33.02
N LYS A 128 18.31 30.17 -33.83
CA LYS A 128 18.77 30.06 -35.22
C LYS A 128 20.21 29.53 -35.30
N GLY A 129 21.09 29.99 -34.42
CA GLY A 129 22.47 29.50 -34.33
C GLY A 129 22.55 28.03 -33.92
N PHE A 130 21.82 27.63 -32.89
CA PHE A 130 21.77 26.24 -32.42
C PHE A 130 21.18 25.28 -33.44
N ARG A 131 20.10 25.66 -34.16
CA ARG A 131 19.56 24.82 -35.24
C ARG A 131 20.57 24.60 -36.35
N LYS A 132 21.31 25.64 -36.75
CA LYS A 132 22.36 25.53 -37.78
C LYS A 132 23.51 24.63 -37.30
N ALA A 133 23.99 24.83 -36.08
CA ALA A 133 25.05 23.99 -35.49
C ALA A 133 24.62 22.52 -35.38
N SER A 134 23.37 22.26 -34.97
CA SER A 134 22.81 20.91 -34.88
C SER A 134 22.71 20.22 -36.25
N GLN A 135 22.27 20.93 -37.30
CA GLN A 135 22.25 20.38 -38.67
C GLN A 135 23.64 19.98 -39.15
N MET A 136 24.65 20.82 -38.89
CA MET A 136 26.04 20.51 -39.23
C MET A 136 26.58 19.33 -38.43
N ALA A 137 26.25 19.24 -37.14
CA ALA A 137 26.62 18.11 -36.30
C ALA A 137 26.07 16.80 -36.87
N LEU A 138 24.79 16.78 -37.25
CA LEU A 138 24.13 15.61 -37.85
C LEU A 138 24.74 15.24 -39.20
N GLN A 139 25.09 16.22 -40.04
CA GLN A 139 25.78 15.98 -41.30
C GLN A 139 27.15 15.32 -41.06
N ARG A 140 27.90 15.83 -40.09
CA ARG A 140 29.21 15.28 -39.74
C ARG A 140 29.12 13.86 -39.18
N ILE A 141 28.12 13.56 -38.33
CA ILE A 141 27.88 12.19 -37.84
C ILE A 141 27.68 11.21 -39.01
N LYS A 142 26.89 11.60 -40.03
CA LYS A 142 26.66 10.77 -41.22
C LYS A 142 27.91 10.54 -42.07
N GLU A 143 28.89 11.44 -42.02
CA GLU A 143 30.17 11.27 -42.73
C GLU A 143 31.13 10.32 -42.01
N ILE A 144 31.06 10.25 -40.67
CA ILE A 144 31.99 9.47 -39.85
C ILE A 144 31.45 8.11 -39.42
N GLN A 145 30.13 7.89 -39.54
CA GLN A 145 29.51 6.62 -39.20
C GLN A 145 30.03 5.48 -40.07
N ILE A 146 30.17 4.30 -39.48
CA ILE A 146 30.64 3.10 -40.16
C ILE A 146 29.43 2.21 -40.41
N THR A 147 29.17 1.88 -41.67
CA THR A 147 28.19 0.87 -42.05
C THR A 147 28.80 -0.51 -41.84
N VAL A 148 28.14 -1.33 -41.02
CA VAL A 148 28.55 -2.69 -40.71
C VAL A 148 27.97 -3.63 -41.76
N ASP A 149 28.83 -4.41 -42.40
CA ASP A 149 28.40 -5.42 -43.35
C ASP A 149 27.68 -6.57 -42.62
N LYS A 150 26.44 -6.85 -43.03
CA LYS A 150 25.60 -7.94 -42.51
C LYS A 150 25.94 -9.29 -43.15
N SER A 151 26.78 -9.31 -44.20
CA SER A 151 27.14 -10.50 -44.96
C SER A 151 28.09 -11.44 -44.21
N ASP A 152 28.91 -10.90 -43.29
CA ASP A 152 29.82 -11.65 -42.42
C ASP A 152 29.19 -11.87 -41.03
N PRO A 153 28.67 -13.08 -40.74
CA PRO A 153 27.95 -13.35 -39.50
C PRO A 153 28.84 -13.27 -38.25
N GLU A 154 30.13 -13.61 -38.36
CA GLU A 154 31.04 -13.60 -37.22
C GLU A 154 31.40 -12.18 -36.83
N ARG A 155 31.75 -11.36 -37.82
CA ARG A 155 32.06 -9.94 -37.60
C ARG A 155 30.83 -9.19 -37.11
N PHE A 156 29.65 -9.45 -37.69
CA PHE A 156 28.39 -8.86 -37.27
C PHE A 156 28.03 -9.25 -35.83
N ARG A 157 28.10 -10.54 -35.46
CA ARG A 157 27.85 -10.99 -34.08
C ARG A 157 28.85 -10.38 -33.09
N SER A 158 30.14 -10.33 -33.44
CA SER A 158 31.17 -9.73 -32.58
C SER A 158 30.89 -8.26 -32.29
N LEU A 159 30.33 -7.53 -33.27
CA LEU A 159 29.94 -6.14 -33.12
C LEU A 159 28.73 -5.98 -32.21
N LEU A 160 27.70 -6.84 -32.35
CA LEU A 160 26.55 -6.83 -31.44
C LEU A 160 26.95 -7.11 -30.00
N LEU A 161 27.90 -8.04 -29.78
CA LEU A 161 28.45 -8.31 -28.45
C LEU A 161 29.18 -7.10 -27.87
N LYS A 162 29.96 -6.37 -28.68
CA LYS A 162 30.60 -5.12 -28.26
C LYS A 162 29.55 -4.07 -27.88
N CYS A 163 28.53 -3.85 -28.72
CA CYS A 163 27.45 -2.90 -28.43
C CYS A 163 26.71 -3.24 -27.12
N ALA A 164 26.36 -4.51 -26.92
CA ALA A 164 25.72 -4.98 -25.68
C ALA A 164 26.63 -4.73 -24.46
N SER A 165 27.90 -5.12 -24.55
CA SER A 165 28.88 -4.93 -23.46
C SER A 165 29.06 -3.45 -23.11
N THR A 166 29.10 -2.56 -24.10
CA THR A 166 29.23 -1.11 -23.88
C THR A 166 28.02 -0.55 -23.13
N SER A 167 26.78 -0.89 -23.51
CA SER A 167 25.58 -0.38 -22.82
C SER A 167 25.47 -0.87 -21.36
N MET A 168 25.99 -2.07 -21.08
CA MET A 168 26.03 -2.62 -19.71
C MET A 168 27.23 -2.12 -18.89
N SER A 169 28.12 -1.32 -19.49
CA SER A 169 29.38 -0.94 -18.85
C SER A 169 29.26 0.03 -17.68
N SER A 170 28.23 0.87 -17.70
CA SER A 170 27.89 1.86 -16.69
C SER A 170 26.84 1.40 -15.70
N LYS A 171 26.54 0.10 -15.66
CA LYS A 171 25.45 -0.47 -14.86
C LYS A 171 25.97 -1.45 -13.83
N LEU A 172 25.11 -1.79 -12.87
CA LEU A 172 25.42 -2.66 -11.74
C LEU A 172 25.98 -4.03 -12.17
N ILE A 173 25.61 -4.52 -13.36
CA ILE A 173 26.02 -5.81 -13.92
C ILE A 173 27.38 -5.81 -14.63
N HIS A 174 28.21 -4.78 -14.43
CA HIS A 174 29.49 -4.62 -15.13
C HIS A 174 30.44 -5.83 -14.96
N SER A 175 30.36 -6.55 -13.86
CA SER A 175 31.25 -7.70 -13.60
C SER A 175 30.89 -8.92 -14.46
N GLU A 176 29.62 -9.03 -14.90
CA GLU A 176 29.08 -10.20 -15.61
C GLU A 176 28.69 -9.86 -17.07
N LYS A 177 29.21 -8.76 -17.62
CA LYS A 177 28.93 -8.33 -19.01
C LYS A 177 29.13 -9.45 -20.04
N PRO A 178 30.21 -10.26 -20.02
CA PRO A 178 30.43 -11.26 -21.07
C PRO A 178 29.31 -12.30 -21.13
N PHE A 179 28.80 -12.71 -19.97
CA PHE A 179 27.70 -13.66 -19.84
C PHE A 179 26.40 -13.07 -20.38
N PHE A 180 26.02 -11.89 -19.88
CA PHE A 180 24.78 -11.23 -20.28
C PHE A 180 24.80 -10.72 -21.73
N SER A 181 25.96 -10.34 -22.27
CA SER A 181 26.08 -9.88 -23.66
C SER A 181 25.73 -11.00 -24.65
N ASN A 182 26.23 -12.22 -24.38
CA ASN A 182 25.86 -13.38 -25.19
C ASN A 182 24.36 -13.66 -25.10
N MET A 183 23.79 -13.60 -23.90
CA MET A 183 22.36 -13.81 -23.65
C MET A 183 21.48 -12.80 -24.40
N VAL A 184 21.85 -11.52 -24.37
CA VAL A 184 21.14 -10.43 -25.06
C VAL A 184 21.20 -10.60 -26.58
N VAL A 185 22.38 -10.88 -27.13
CA VAL A 185 22.55 -11.07 -28.57
C VAL A 185 21.77 -12.29 -29.05
N ASP A 186 21.82 -13.40 -28.30
CA ASP A 186 21.06 -14.61 -28.63
C ASP A 186 19.54 -14.35 -28.56
N ALA A 187 19.07 -13.57 -27.58
CA ALA A 187 17.65 -13.19 -27.47
C ALA A 187 17.19 -12.35 -28.67
N VAL A 188 17.96 -11.34 -29.07
CA VAL A 188 17.62 -10.49 -30.24
C VAL A 188 17.72 -11.28 -31.55
N GLN A 189 18.65 -12.21 -31.66
CA GLN A 189 18.75 -13.10 -32.83
C GLN A 189 17.60 -14.11 -32.92
N CYS A 190 16.94 -14.44 -31.80
CA CYS A 190 15.73 -15.27 -31.82
C CYS A 190 14.50 -14.52 -32.36
N LEU A 191 14.50 -13.18 -32.34
CA LEU A 191 13.39 -12.38 -32.87
C LEU A 191 13.38 -12.38 -34.41
N ASP A 192 12.21 -12.05 -34.97
CA ASP A 192 12.11 -11.75 -36.40
C ASP A 192 12.97 -10.52 -36.72
N GLN A 193 13.90 -10.67 -37.67
CA GLN A 193 14.84 -9.62 -38.05
C GLN A 193 14.18 -8.43 -38.75
N ASN A 194 12.94 -8.58 -39.25
CA ASN A 194 12.19 -7.50 -39.90
C ASN A 194 11.40 -6.64 -38.91
N ASP A 195 10.76 -7.26 -37.92
CA ASP A 195 9.86 -6.59 -36.97
C ASP A 195 10.56 -6.24 -35.66
N LEU A 196 11.45 -7.12 -35.18
CA LEU A 196 12.20 -7.00 -33.92
C LEU A 196 11.29 -6.58 -32.74
N ASP A 197 10.13 -7.21 -32.61
CA ASP A 197 9.19 -6.92 -31.53
C ASP A 197 9.77 -7.34 -30.17
N GLU A 198 9.99 -6.34 -29.31
CA GLU A 198 10.51 -6.54 -27.95
C GLU A 198 9.51 -7.26 -27.04
N SER A 199 8.21 -7.18 -27.35
CA SER A 199 7.17 -7.78 -26.54
C SER A 199 7.28 -9.31 -26.49
N LEU A 200 7.99 -9.90 -27.47
CA LEU A 200 8.29 -11.32 -27.60
C LEU A 200 9.50 -11.78 -26.78
N ILE A 201 10.21 -10.86 -26.14
CA ILE A 201 11.21 -11.20 -25.13
C ILE A 201 10.50 -11.16 -23.77
N GLY A 202 10.22 -12.33 -23.21
CA GLY A 202 9.71 -12.45 -21.85
C GLY A 202 10.85 -12.34 -20.85
N VAL A 203 10.65 -11.62 -19.75
CA VAL A 203 11.58 -11.65 -18.61
C VAL A 203 10.85 -12.23 -17.41
N LYS A 204 11.49 -13.19 -16.72
CA LYS A 204 10.99 -13.84 -15.51
C LYS A 204 12.09 -13.80 -14.46
N LYS A 205 11.76 -13.34 -13.27
CA LYS A 205 12.71 -13.21 -12.15
C LYS A 205 12.47 -14.32 -11.13
N ILE A 206 13.53 -14.97 -10.70
CA ILE A 206 13.51 -16.03 -9.69
C ILE A 206 14.54 -15.69 -8.61
N ALA A 207 14.07 -15.47 -7.38
CA ALA A 207 14.94 -15.21 -6.26
C ALA A 207 15.78 -16.46 -5.90
N GLY A 208 17.07 -16.23 -5.62
CA GLY A 208 18.04 -17.24 -5.20
C GLY A 208 18.88 -17.83 -6.34
N GLY A 209 20.12 -18.21 -6.01
CA GLY A 209 21.16 -18.61 -6.97
C GLY A 209 22.11 -17.47 -7.33
N GLY A 210 23.10 -17.78 -8.17
CA GLY A 210 24.01 -16.78 -8.74
C GLY A 210 23.41 -16.11 -9.98
N MET A 211 23.96 -14.95 -10.37
CA MET A 211 23.53 -14.26 -11.61
C MET A 211 23.82 -15.08 -12.87
N GLN A 212 24.93 -15.83 -12.85
CA GLN A 212 25.34 -16.74 -13.92
C GLN A 212 24.42 -17.96 -14.05
N ASP A 213 23.54 -18.22 -13.07
CA ASP A 213 22.52 -19.27 -13.17
C ASP A 213 21.30 -18.83 -14.01
N SER A 214 21.31 -17.60 -14.53
CA SER A 214 20.24 -17.11 -15.41
C SER A 214 20.22 -17.87 -16.73
N LEU A 215 19.04 -18.06 -17.32
CA LEU A 215 18.86 -18.93 -18.49
C LEU A 215 18.12 -18.18 -19.60
N LEU A 216 18.56 -18.39 -20.84
CA LEU A 216 17.79 -18.02 -22.03
C LEU A 216 17.05 -19.25 -22.55
N ILE A 217 15.73 -19.23 -22.45
CA ILE A 217 14.86 -20.27 -23.00
C ILE A 217 14.40 -19.82 -24.39
N LYS A 218 14.76 -20.61 -25.41
CA LYS A 218 14.30 -20.42 -26.79
C LYS A 218 12.85 -20.91 -26.94
N GLY A 219 11.94 -20.05 -26.51
CA GLY A 219 10.51 -20.30 -26.47
C GLY A 219 9.85 -19.50 -25.35
N VAL A 220 8.81 -20.09 -24.75
CA VAL A 220 8.01 -19.40 -23.74
C VAL A 220 8.14 -20.10 -22.40
N ALA A 221 8.50 -19.33 -21.37
CA ALA A 221 8.45 -19.81 -20.00
C ALA A 221 7.60 -18.86 -19.14
N PHE A 222 6.69 -19.44 -18.37
CA PHE A 222 5.97 -18.69 -17.35
C PHE A 222 5.83 -19.53 -16.08
N LYS A 223 5.77 -18.82 -14.96
CA LYS A 223 5.62 -19.42 -13.65
C LYS A 223 4.34 -20.23 -13.60
N LYS A 224 4.39 -21.44 -13.01
CA LYS A 224 3.22 -22.26 -12.73
C LYS A 224 2.19 -21.41 -11.99
N THR A 225 1.03 -21.26 -12.62
CA THR A 225 -0.08 -20.50 -12.06
C THR A 225 -0.77 -21.32 -10.96
N PHE A 226 -1.64 -20.67 -10.19
CA PHE A 226 -2.38 -21.37 -9.13
C PHE A 226 -3.15 -22.56 -9.71
N THR A 227 -2.91 -23.75 -9.17
CA THR A 227 -3.59 -24.99 -9.55
C THR A 227 -4.24 -25.62 -8.33
N TYR A 228 -5.37 -26.25 -8.58
CA TYR A 228 -6.26 -26.86 -7.60
C TYR A 228 -5.89 -28.32 -7.28
N ALA A 229 -6.68 -29.02 -6.45
CA ALA A 229 -6.42 -30.42 -6.10
C ALA A 229 -6.40 -31.31 -7.36
N GLY A 230 -5.41 -32.21 -7.48
CA GLY A 230 -5.21 -33.08 -8.65
C GLY A 230 -4.09 -32.63 -9.60
N ALA A 231 -3.53 -31.44 -9.42
CA ALA A 231 -2.46 -30.93 -10.30
C ALA A 231 -1.18 -31.78 -10.30
N GLU A 232 -0.84 -32.47 -9.20
CA GLU A 232 0.35 -33.36 -9.15
C GLU A 232 0.12 -34.69 -9.88
N GLN A 233 -1.14 -35.10 -10.09
CA GLN A 233 -1.47 -36.32 -10.85
C GLN A 233 -1.38 -36.11 -12.37
N GLN A 234 -1.38 -34.86 -12.83
CA GLN A 234 -1.24 -34.52 -14.25
C GLN A 234 0.18 -34.81 -14.75
N PRO A 235 0.35 -35.34 -15.98
CA PRO A 235 1.66 -35.50 -16.58
C PRO A 235 2.39 -34.17 -16.71
N LYS A 236 3.67 -34.15 -16.35
CA LYS A 236 4.50 -32.93 -16.28
C LYS A 236 5.37 -32.69 -17.50
N SER A 237 5.42 -33.64 -18.43
CA SER A 237 6.18 -33.48 -19.67
C SER A 237 5.46 -34.15 -20.83
N PHE A 238 5.48 -33.49 -21.98
CA PHE A 238 4.99 -34.02 -23.24
C PHE A 238 5.99 -33.76 -24.37
N ARG A 239 6.04 -34.67 -25.33
CA ARG A 239 6.73 -34.46 -26.61
C ARG A 239 5.68 -34.21 -27.68
N ASN A 240 5.86 -33.16 -28.48
CA ASN A 240 4.92 -32.74 -29.51
C ASN A 240 3.45 -32.61 -29.03
N PRO A 241 3.16 -31.94 -27.89
CA PRO A 241 1.77 -31.79 -27.45
C PRO A 241 0.98 -30.81 -28.31
N LEU A 242 -0.31 -31.10 -28.47
CA LEU A 242 -1.29 -30.12 -28.92
C LEU A 242 -1.71 -29.24 -27.74
N ILE A 243 -1.68 -27.93 -27.96
CA ILE A 243 -1.90 -26.90 -26.94
C ILE A 243 -3.14 -26.09 -27.31
N VAL A 244 -4.07 -25.97 -26.38
CA VAL A 244 -5.23 -25.07 -26.53
C VAL A 244 -5.10 -23.89 -25.56
N CYS A 245 -5.32 -22.69 -26.09
CA CYS A 245 -5.24 -21.45 -25.32
C CYS A 245 -6.65 -20.85 -25.22
N LEU A 246 -7.18 -20.75 -24.01
CA LEU A 246 -8.53 -20.32 -23.72
C LEU A 246 -8.57 -18.97 -22.99
N ASN A 247 -9.66 -18.24 -23.18
CA ASN A 247 -10.07 -17.08 -22.41
C ASN A 247 -11.44 -17.35 -21.74
N VAL A 248 -11.63 -18.58 -21.28
CA VAL A 248 -12.87 -19.07 -20.68
C VAL A 248 -12.58 -19.61 -19.29
N GLU A 249 -13.47 -19.32 -18.35
CA GLU A 249 -13.42 -19.89 -17.01
C GLU A 249 -14.00 -21.30 -17.02
N LEU A 250 -13.24 -22.26 -16.47
CA LEU A 250 -13.64 -23.66 -16.35
C LEU A 250 -13.94 -23.99 -14.89
N GLU A 251 -14.88 -23.25 -14.29
CA GLU A 251 -15.37 -23.45 -12.93
C GLU A 251 -16.87 -23.73 -12.93
N LEU A 252 -17.34 -24.42 -11.89
CA LEU A 252 -18.77 -24.59 -11.65
C LEU A 252 -19.35 -23.25 -11.17
N LYS A 253 -19.89 -22.48 -12.12
CA LYS A 253 -20.52 -21.19 -11.87
C LYS A 253 -21.75 -21.01 -12.75
N ALA A 254 -22.68 -20.17 -12.31
CA ALA A 254 -23.81 -19.76 -13.12
C ALA A 254 -23.31 -19.04 -14.40
N GLU A 255 -23.89 -19.34 -15.56
CA GLU A 255 -23.50 -18.68 -16.83
C GLU A 255 -23.95 -17.22 -16.92
N LYS A 256 -24.93 -16.81 -16.10
CA LYS A 256 -25.46 -15.45 -16.07
C LYS A 256 -25.62 -14.98 -14.63
N ASP A 257 -24.95 -13.89 -14.30
CA ASP A 257 -24.94 -13.27 -12.96
C ASP A 257 -26.32 -12.76 -12.49
N ASN A 258 -27.32 -12.69 -13.39
CA ASN A 258 -28.70 -12.23 -13.12
C ASN A 258 -29.77 -13.27 -13.48
N ALA A 259 -29.45 -14.56 -13.52
CA ALA A 259 -30.46 -15.60 -13.76
C ALA A 259 -31.23 -15.88 -12.46
N GLU A 260 -32.45 -15.33 -12.33
CA GLU A 260 -33.39 -15.74 -11.30
C GLU A 260 -34.01 -17.09 -11.67
N VAL A 261 -33.63 -18.15 -10.96
CA VAL A 261 -34.29 -19.46 -11.10
C VAL A 261 -35.35 -19.59 -10.02
N ARG A 262 -36.62 -19.65 -10.42
CA ARG A 262 -37.74 -19.88 -9.50
C ARG A 262 -37.92 -21.38 -9.34
N VAL A 263 -37.87 -21.85 -8.10
CA VAL A 263 -37.94 -23.27 -7.74
C VAL A 263 -39.23 -23.45 -6.94
N ASP A 264 -40.22 -24.12 -7.54
CA ASP A 264 -41.52 -24.39 -6.89
C ASP A 264 -41.54 -25.74 -6.17
N ALA A 265 -40.72 -26.72 -6.62
CA ALA A 265 -40.55 -28.03 -6.00
C ALA A 265 -39.08 -28.37 -5.69
N VAL A 266 -38.85 -29.14 -4.61
CA VAL A 266 -37.49 -29.58 -4.21
C VAL A 266 -36.80 -30.42 -5.30
N SER A 267 -37.57 -31.14 -6.13
CA SER A 267 -37.06 -31.86 -7.30
C SER A 267 -36.36 -30.95 -8.31
N ASP A 268 -36.82 -29.71 -8.43
CA ASP A 268 -36.34 -28.77 -9.45
C ASP A 268 -34.96 -28.22 -9.05
N TYR A 269 -34.66 -28.15 -7.74
CA TYR A 269 -33.33 -27.83 -7.25
C TYR A 269 -32.28 -28.84 -7.70
N GLN A 270 -32.59 -30.15 -7.63
CA GLN A 270 -31.68 -31.20 -8.09
C GLN A 270 -31.50 -31.14 -9.62
N ALA A 271 -32.55 -30.80 -10.37
CA ALA A 271 -32.46 -30.62 -11.82
C ALA A 271 -31.53 -29.46 -12.20
N ILE A 272 -31.56 -28.34 -11.45
CA ILE A 272 -30.66 -27.19 -11.66
C ILE A 272 -29.22 -27.58 -11.38
N VAL A 273 -28.96 -28.24 -10.24
CA VAL A 273 -27.61 -28.73 -9.92
C VAL A 273 -27.12 -29.65 -11.04
N ASN A 274 -27.91 -30.66 -11.43
CA ASN A 274 -27.54 -31.57 -12.51
C ASN A 274 -27.26 -30.84 -13.84
N ALA A 275 -28.01 -29.79 -14.16
CA ALA A 275 -27.80 -28.99 -15.36
C ALA A 275 -26.47 -28.21 -15.30
N GLU A 276 -26.10 -27.62 -14.15
CA GLU A 276 -24.80 -26.96 -13.98
C GLU A 276 -23.63 -27.95 -14.15
N TRP A 277 -23.77 -29.15 -13.59
CA TRP A 277 -22.82 -30.25 -13.79
C TRP A 277 -22.73 -30.67 -15.27
N GLU A 278 -23.86 -30.82 -15.95
CA GLU A 278 -23.86 -31.20 -17.38
C GLU A 278 -23.19 -30.12 -18.25
N ILE A 279 -23.43 -28.84 -17.97
CA ILE A 279 -22.83 -27.72 -18.71
C ILE A 279 -21.30 -27.74 -18.58
N ILE A 280 -20.76 -27.91 -17.37
CA ILE A 280 -19.31 -27.97 -17.17
C ILE A 280 -18.72 -29.23 -17.82
N TYR A 281 -19.34 -30.39 -17.66
CA TYR A 281 -18.87 -31.61 -18.31
C TYR A 281 -18.90 -31.50 -19.84
N ARG A 282 -19.91 -30.86 -20.41
CA ARG A 282 -19.99 -30.61 -21.86
C ARG A 282 -18.83 -29.73 -22.34
N LYS A 283 -18.48 -28.68 -21.60
CA LYS A 283 -17.30 -27.83 -21.91
C LYS A 283 -16.00 -28.63 -21.83
N LEU A 284 -15.82 -29.43 -20.78
CA LEU A 284 -14.62 -30.25 -20.60
C LEU A 284 -14.48 -31.34 -21.67
N GLN A 285 -15.58 -32.01 -22.03
CA GLN A 285 -15.63 -32.97 -23.12
C GLN A 285 -15.35 -32.32 -24.48
N ALA A 286 -15.84 -31.09 -24.71
CA ALA A 286 -15.56 -30.36 -25.94
C ALA A 286 -14.05 -30.08 -26.07
N VAL A 287 -13.39 -29.65 -24.99
CA VAL A 287 -11.94 -29.44 -24.95
C VAL A 287 -11.19 -30.77 -25.14
N GLU A 288 -11.60 -31.84 -24.49
CA GLU A 288 -10.99 -33.17 -24.64
C GLU A 288 -11.06 -33.67 -26.09
N LYS A 289 -12.21 -33.51 -26.75
CA LYS A 289 -12.43 -33.92 -28.15
C LYS A 289 -11.48 -33.25 -29.15
N THR A 290 -10.92 -32.09 -28.81
CA THR A 290 -9.91 -31.42 -29.65
C THR A 290 -8.59 -32.20 -29.73
N GLY A 291 -8.33 -33.12 -28.79
CA GLY A 291 -7.08 -33.86 -28.68
C GLY A 291 -5.94 -33.07 -28.02
N ALA A 292 -6.22 -31.90 -27.43
CA ALA A 292 -5.22 -31.10 -26.71
C ALA A 292 -4.69 -31.84 -25.47
N LYS A 293 -3.36 -31.84 -25.31
CA LYS A 293 -2.66 -32.40 -24.13
C LYS A 293 -2.25 -31.33 -23.12
N VAL A 294 -2.24 -30.06 -23.53
CA VAL A 294 -1.98 -28.91 -22.67
C VAL A 294 -3.10 -27.88 -22.85
N VAL A 295 -3.81 -27.58 -21.76
CA VAL A 295 -4.93 -26.62 -21.72
C VAL A 295 -4.52 -25.42 -20.88
N LEU A 296 -4.39 -24.26 -21.51
CA LEU A 296 -4.09 -23.01 -20.83
C LEU A 296 -5.32 -22.12 -20.84
N SER A 297 -5.66 -21.50 -19.71
CA SER A 297 -6.69 -20.45 -19.68
C SER A 297 -6.20 -19.18 -18.98
N LYS A 298 -6.58 -18.02 -19.54
CA LYS A 298 -6.41 -16.73 -18.86
C LYS A 298 -7.26 -16.65 -17.59
N LEU A 299 -8.45 -17.24 -17.61
CA LEU A 299 -9.37 -17.28 -16.48
C LEU A 299 -9.11 -18.52 -15.60
N PRO A 300 -9.69 -18.60 -14.39
CA PRO A 300 -9.54 -19.75 -13.52
C PRO A 300 -10.01 -21.08 -14.15
N ILE A 301 -9.36 -22.16 -13.76
CA ILE A 301 -9.76 -23.55 -14.03
C ILE A 301 -9.97 -24.18 -12.66
N GLY A 302 -11.18 -24.65 -12.36
CA GLY A 302 -11.58 -25.08 -11.01
C GLY A 302 -11.11 -26.49 -10.66
N ASP A 303 -11.38 -26.92 -9.42
CA ASP A 303 -11.03 -28.25 -8.90
C ASP A 303 -11.57 -29.39 -9.78
N LEU A 304 -12.86 -29.34 -10.12
CA LEU A 304 -13.51 -30.37 -10.94
C LEU A 304 -12.85 -30.54 -12.31
N ALA A 305 -12.59 -29.42 -12.99
CA ALA A 305 -11.93 -29.41 -14.29
C ALA A 305 -10.48 -29.93 -14.19
N THR A 306 -9.77 -29.55 -13.12
CA THR A 306 -8.39 -29.99 -12.86
C THR A 306 -8.30 -31.50 -12.68
N GLN A 307 -9.23 -32.09 -11.94
CA GLN A 307 -9.34 -33.54 -11.76
C GLN A 307 -9.74 -34.26 -13.05
N TRP A 308 -10.73 -33.74 -13.78
CA TRP A 308 -11.16 -34.30 -15.06
C TRP A 308 -10.01 -34.42 -16.07
N PHE A 309 -9.16 -33.38 -16.14
CA PHE A 309 -7.97 -33.38 -16.99
C PHE A 309 -6.87 -34.32 -16.46
N ALA A 310 -6.72 -34.44 -15.13
CA ALA A 310 -5.77 -35.38 -14.52
C ALA A 310 -6.11 -36.84 -14.86
N ASP A 311 -7.38 -37.23 -14.78
CA ASP A 311 -7.85 -38.59 -15.13
C ASP A 311 -7.61 -38.96 -16.61
N ARG A 312 -7.31 -37.97 -17.46
CA ARG A 312 -7.16 -38.10 -18.92
C ARG A 312 -5.75 -37.80 -19.41
N ASP A 313 -4.80 -37.68 -18.48
CA ASP A 313 -3.42 -37.33 -18.79
C ASP A 313 -3.29 -36.03 -19.59
N ILE A 314 -4.10 -35.02 -19.24
CA ILE A 314 -4.07 -33.67 -19.82
C ILE A 314 -3.56 -32.71 -18.74
N PHE A 315 -2.58 -31.88 -19.12
CA PHE A 315 -2.10 -30.81 -18.25
C PHE A 315 -2.97 -29.58 -18.38
N CYS A 316 -3.35 -28.95 -17.27
CA CYS A 316 -4.09 -27.69 -17.30
C CYS A 316 -3.48 -26.60 -16.40
N ALA A 317 -3.55 -25.35 -16.85
CA ALA A 317 -3.18 -24.19 -16.05
C ALA A 317 -4.13 -23.01 -16.29
N GLY A 318 -4.84 -22.59 -15.24
CA GLY A 318 -5.70 -21.40 -15.24
C GLY A 318 -4.96 -20.15 -14.76
N ARG A 319 -5.58 -18.96 -14.86
CA ARG A 319 -4.99 -17.68 -14.43
C ARG A 319 -3.67 -17.32 -15.13
N VAL A 320 -3.49 -17.73 -16.38
CA VAL A 320 -2.30 -17.40 -17.18
C VAL A 320 -2.34 -15.92 -17.57
N ALA A 321 -1.23 -15.19 -17.36
CA ALA A 321 -1.13 -13.79 -17.72
C ALA A 321 -1.36 -13.60 -19.23
N ALA A 322 -2.12 -12.56 -19.61
CA ALA A 322 -2.47 -12.31 -21.01
C ALA A 322 -1.25 -12.07 -21.92
N GLY A 323 -0.15 -11.53 -21.37
CA GLY A 323 1.12 -11.40 -22.09
C GLY A 323 1.78 -12.75 -22.38
N ASP A 324 1.79 -13.66 -21.40
CA ASP A 324 2.38 -14.98 -21.55
C ASP A 324 1.54 -15.85 -22.50
N LEU A 325 0.21 -15.78 -22.41
CA LEU A 325 -0.68 -16.52 -23.32
C LEU A 325 -0.51 -16.06 -24.78
N ARG A 326 -0.35 -14.74 -25.02
CA ARG A 326 -0.05 -14.20 -26.36
C ARG A 326 1.28 -14.72 -26.90
N ARG A 327 2.32 -14.77 -26.05
CA ARG A 327 3.63 -15.33 -26.42
C ARG A 327 3.54 -16.82 -26.75
N VAL A 328 2.81 -17.61 -25.97
CA VAL A 328 2.58 -19.05 -26.27
C VAL A 328 1.92 -19.20 -27.63
N VAL A 329 0.87 -18.43 -27.90
CA VAL A 329 0.14 -18.47 -29.17
C VAL A 329 1.04 -18.11 -30.35
N GLN A 330 1.86 -17.06 -30.23
CA GLN A 330 2.79 -16.69 -31.29
C GLN A 330 3.89 -17.74 -31.52
N ALA A 331 4.47 -18.31 -30.45
CA ALA A 331 5.51 -19.32 -30.57
C ALA A 331 4.98 -20.64 -31.14
N THR A 332 3.82 -21.10 -30.64
CA THR A 332 3.23 -22.42 -30.97
C THR A 332 2.37 -22.40 -32.22
N GLY A 333 1.93 -21.21 -32.67
CA GLY A 333 1.13 -20.99 -33.86
C GLY A 333 -0.38 -21.23 -33.71
N GLY A 334 -0.89 -21.38 -32.48
CA GLY A 334 -2.32 -21.52 -32.20
C GLY A 334 -3.10 -20.21 -32.21
N ALA A 335 -4.27 -20.18 -31.57
CA ALA A 335 -5.08 -18.97 -31.36
C ALA A 335 -5.73 -18.96 -29.97
N ILE A 336 -6.00 -17.78 -29.41
CA ILE A 336 -6.74 -17.64 -28.15
C ILE A 336 -8.24 -17.79 -28.44
N GLN A 337 -8.87 -18.80 -27.84
CA GLN A 337 -10.29 -19.08 -28.00
C GLN A 337 -11.10 -18.58 -26.81
N SER A 338 -12.20 -17.87 -27.08
CA SER A 338 -13.12 -17.40 -26.03
C SER A 338 -14.35 -18.31 -25.85
N THR A 339 -14.35 -19.47 -26.51
CA THR A 339 -15.38 -20.50 -26.42
C THR A 339 -14.72 -21.87 -26.28
N CYS A 340 -15.45 -22.83 -25.68
CA CYS A 340 -15.02 -24.24 -25.65
C CYS A 340 -15.58 -25.05 -26.83
N SER A 341 -16.56 -24.48 -27.54
CA SER A 341 -17.20 -25.02 -28.74
C SER A 341 -16.42 -24.61 -29.99
N ASP A 342 -16.51 -25.42 -31.05
CA ASP A 342 -15.97 -25.13 -32.39
C ASP A 342 -14.45 -24.92 -32.46
N ILE A 343 -13.69 -25.56 -31.58
CA ILE A 343 -12.23 -25.52 -31.61
C ILE A 343 -11.71 -26.48 -32.70
N ALA A 344 -11.38 -25.92 -33.86
CA ALA A 344 -10.74 -26.63 -34.96
C ALA A 344 -9.23 -26.83 -34.73
N ARG A 345 -8.63 -27.77 -35.49
CA ARG A 345 -7.19 -28.11 -35.39
C ARG A 345 -6.27 -26.93 -35.71
N GLU A 346 -6.71 -25.99 -36.54
CA GLU A 346 -5.98 -24.75 -36.87
C GLU A 346 -5.86 -23.77 -35.70
N HIS A 347 -6.71 -23.90 -34.69
CA HIS A 347 -6.67 -23.06 -33.48
C HIS A 347 -5.71 -23.61 -32.42
N LEU A 348 -5.28 -24.88 -32.56
CA LEU A 348 -4.37 -25.54 -31.64
C LEU A 348 -2.92 -25.18 -31.97
N GLY A 349 -2.15 -24.85 -30.93
CA GLY A 349 -0.70 -24.71 -31.02
C GLY A 349 0.02 -26.05 -30.88
N THR A 350 1.27 -26.10 -31.33
CA THR A 350 2.16 -27.25 -31.07
C THR A 350 3.56 -26.74 -30.65
N CYS A 351 4.26 -27.49 -29.80
CA CYS A 351 5.67 -27.28 -29.48
C CYS A 351 6.43 -28.61 -29.53
N GLY A 352 7.75 -28.60 -29.67
CA GLY A 352 8.52 -29.85 -29.68
C GLY A 352 8.57 -30.52 -28.31
N ARG A 353 8.71 -29.72 -27.25
CA ARG A 353 8.72 -30.19 -25.85
C ARG A 353 7.96 -29.25 -24.94
N PHE A 354 7.12 -29.83 -24.09
CA PHE A 354 6.54 -29.17 -22.93
C PHE A 354 7.08 -29.81 -21.65
N GLU A 355 7.45 -28.98 -20.68
CA GLU A 355 7.92 -29.46 -19.38
C GLU A 355 7.56 -28.48 -18.25
N GLU A 356 6.91 -28.97 -17.20
CA GLU A 356 6.83 -28.26 -15.91
C GLU A 356 8.14 -28.55 -15.14
N ARG A 357 9.11 -27.64 -15.19
CA ARG A 357 10.41 -27.78 -14.50
C ARG A 357 10.47 -26.88 -13.27
N GLN A 358 11.04 -27.39 -12.19
CA GLN A 358 11.37 -26.56 -11.03
C GLN A 358 12.67 -25.80 -11.29
N ILE A 359 12.62 -24.47 -11.21
CA ILE A 359 13.78 -23.58 -11.32
C ILE A 359 13.86 -22.78 -10.01
N GLY A 360 14.87 -23.07 -9.18
CA GLY A 360 14.95 -22.53 -7.82
C GLY A 360 13.81 -23.04 -6.93
N GLY A 361 13.13 -22.12 -6.25
CA GLY A 361 11.98 -22.43 -5.37
C GLY A 361 10.63 -22.52 -6.07
N GLU A 362 10.55 -22.27 -7.38
CA GLU A 362 9.30 -22.15 -8.13
C GLU A 362 9.26 -23.09 -9.33
N ARG A 363 8.06 -23.53 -9.72
CA ARG A 363 7.86 -24.34 -10.93
C ARG A 363 7.50 -23.45 -12.11
N TYR A 364 8.04 -23.76 -13.27
CA TYR A 364 7.82 -23.05 -14.52
C TYR A 364 7.31 -24.02 -15.58
N ASN A 365 6.41 -23.54 -16.42
CA ASN A 365 5.98 -24.25 -17.62
C ASN A 365 6.84 -23.76 -18.79
N LEU A 366 7.62 -24.67 -19.37
CA LEU A 366 8.52 -24.39 -20.48
C LEU A 366 7.95 -24.96 -21.77
N PHE A 367 7.92 -24.12 -22.80
CA PHE A 367 7.58 -24.48 -24.18
C PHE A 367 8.82 -24.28 -25.03
N GLU A 368 9.47 -25.39 -25.40
CA GLU A 368 10.71 -25.42 -26.18
C GLU A 368 10.45 -26.00 -27.57
N ASP A 369 11.36 -25.72 -28.51
CA ASP A 369 11.31 -26.23 -29.89
C ASP A 369 9.99 -25.91 -30.60
N CYS A 370 9.52 -24.67 -30.46
CA CYS A 370 8.27 -24.23 -31.07
C CYS A 370 8.43 -23.97 -32.59
N PRO A 371 7.49 -24.40 -33.45
CA PRO A 371 7.65 -24.31 -34.92
C PRO A 371 7.77 -22.88 -35.45
N LYS A 372 7.13 -21.92 -34.77
CA LYS A 372 7.18 -20.48 -35.10
C LYS A 372 7.99 -19.69 -34.07
N SER A 373 8.99 -20.32 -33.44
CA SER A 373 9.84 -19.75 -32.38
C SER A 373 10.52 -18.43 -32.80
N LYS A 374 9.79 -17.32 -32.65
CA LYS A 374 10.27 -15.93 -32.73
C LYS A 374 10.26 -15.25 -31.36
N THR A 375 10.18 -16.05 -30.30
CA THR A 375 9.93 -15.61 -28.92
C THR A 375 10.94 -16.32 -28.04
N CYS A 376 11.49 -15.60 -27.07
CA CYS A 376 12.40 -16.16 -26.08
C CYS A 376 12.04 -15.64 -24.69
N THR A 377 12.43 -16.39 -23.66
CA THR A 377 12.22 -15.99 -22.28
C THR A 377 13.55 -15.98 -21.53
N LEU A 378 13.91 -14.82 -20.99
CA LEU A 378 15.01 -14.61 -20.06
C LEU A 378 14.54 -14.96 -18.66
N VAL A 379 15.12 -16.00 -18.07
CA VAL A 379 14.90 -16.37 -16.68
C VAL A 379 16.08 -15.86 -15.86
N LEU A 380 15.88 -14.74 -15.18
CA LEU A 380 16.89 -14.06 -14.38
C LEU A 380 16.91 -14.61 -12.96
N ARG A 381 18.11 -14.87 -12.46
CA ARG A 381 18.36 -15.32 -11.09
C ARG A 381 19.25 -14.32 -10.36
N GLY A 382 19.00 -14.13 -9.08
CA GLY A 382 19.78 -13.19 -8.26
C GLY A 382 19.44 -13.27 -6.78
N GLY A 383 20.33 -12.73 -5.94
CA GLY A 383 20.21 -12.79 -4.48
C GLY A 383 19.11 -11.90 -3.89
N ALA A 384 18.77 -10.79 -4.54
CA ALA A 384 17.76 -9.84 -4.10
C ALA A 384 16.86 -9.39 -5.25
N GLU A 385 15.59 -9.10 -4.96
CA GLU A 385 14.61 -8.68 -5.97
C GLU A 385 14.93 -7.32 -6.57
N GLN A 386 15.33 -6.34 -5.74
CA GLN A 386 15.73 -5.00 -6.21
C GLN A 386 16.92 -5.08 -7.15
N PHE A 387 17.84 -6.02 -6.89
CA PHE A 387 18.99 -6.25 -7.75
C PHE A 387 18.55 -6.87 -9.09
N MET A 388 17.67 -7.88 -9.07
CA MET A 388 17.13 -8.47 -10.30
C MET A 388 16.32 -7.48 -11.14
N GLU A 389 15.64 -6.52 -10.51
CA GLU A 389 14.97 -5.41 -11.22
C GLU A 389 15.96 -4.48 -11.92
N GLU A 390 17.14 -4.24 -11.35
CA GLU A 390 18.21 -3.50 -12.01
C GLU A 390 18.84 -4.31 -13.15
N VAL A 391 19.02 -5.62 -12.96
CA VAL A 391 19.49 -6.52 -14.03
C VAL A 391 18.51 -6.54 -15.20
N GLU A 392 17.20 -6.70 -14.93
CA GLU A 392 16.14 -6.67 -15.94
C GLU A 392 16.18 -5.39 -16.77
N ARG A 393 16.31 -4.23 -16.10
CA ARG A 393 16.45 -2.94 -16.77
C ARG A 393 17.73 -2.83 -17.59
N SER A 394 18.86 -3.22 -17.01
CA SER A 394 20.15 -3.21 -17.70
C SER A 394 20.15 -4.06 -18.97
N LEU A 395 19.48 -5.22 -18.92
CA LEU A 395 19.31 -6.11 -20.07
C LEU A 395 18.34 -5.53 -21.10
N HIS A 396 17.24 -4.89 -20.66
CA HIS A 396 16.30 -4.25 -21.56
C HIS A 396 16.98 -3.17 -22.42
N ASP A 397 17.78 -2.31 -21.80
CA ASP A 397 18.52 -1.26 -22.51
C ASP A 397 19.54 -1.87 -23.49
N ALA A 398 20.24 -2.94 -23.09
CA ALA A 398 21.16 -3.64 -23.97
C ALA A 398 20.43 -4.30 -25.17
N ILE A 399 19.25 -4.87 -24.94
CA ILE A 399 18.37 -5.41 -26.00
C ILE A 399 17.97 -4.31 -26.97
N MET A 400 17.57 -3.14 -26.47
CA MET A 400 17.17 -2.00 -27.30
C MET A 400 18.33 -1.47 -28.16
N VAL A 401 19.53 -1.35 -27.58
CA VAL A 401 20.74 -0.94 -28.31
C VAL A 401 21.12 -1.96 -29.39
N VAL A 402 21.11 -3.26 -29.07
CA VAL A 402 21.41 -4.32 -30.04
C VAL A 402 20.38 -4.38 -31.15
N LYS A 403 19.08 -4.30 -30.82
CA LYS A 403 17.97 -4.20 -31.78
C LYS A 403 18.17 -3.02 -32.74
N ARG A 404 18.58 -1.86 -32.22
CA ARG A 404 18.84 -0.68 -33.05
C ARG A 404 20.05 -0.86 -33.95
N ALA A 405 21.12 -1.46 -33.45
CA ALA A 405 22.30 -1.79 -34.23
C ALA A 405 21.96 -2.75 -35.39
N VAL A 406 21.09 -3.75 -35.15
CA VAL A 406 20.60 -4.66 -36.20
C VAL A 406 19.78 -3.93 -37.26
N LYS A 407 18.86 -3.04 -36.84
CA LYS A 407 17.97 -2.31 -37.76
C LYS A 407 18.73 -1.32 -38.65
N ASN A 408 19.60 -0.50 -38.05
CA ASN A 408 20.27 0.58 -38.76
C ASN A 408 21.55 0.11 -39.47
N GLY A 409 22.29 -0.86 -38.92
CA GLY A 409 23.57 -1.31 -39.48
C GLY A 409 24.66 -0.23 -39.50
N GLU A 410 24.46 0.88 -38.80
CA GLU A 410 25.39 2.01 -38.74
C GLU A 410 25.79 2.24 -37.28
N VAL A 411 27.10 2.33 -37.01
CA VAL A 411 27.64 2.54 -35.67
C VAL A 411 28.73 3.62 -35.66
N VAL A 412 28.92 4.22 -34.49
CA VAL A 412 29.95 5.22 -34.20
C VAL A 412 30.68 4.86 -32.91
N ALA A 413 31.86 5.43 -32.68
CA ALA A 413 32.61 5.24 -31.44
C ALA A 413 31.92 5.94 -30.25
N GLY A 414 31.97 5.33 -29.06
CA GLY A 414 31.42 5.90 -27.82
C GLY A 414 32.45 6.70 -26.99
N GLY A 415 32.13 6.93 -25.72
CA GLY A 415 33.06 7.50 -24.73
C GLY A 415 33.47 8.95 -24.99
N GLY A 416 32.57 9.75 -25.57
CA GLY A 416 32.80 11.18 -25.83
C GLY A 416 33.62 11.49 -27.09
N ALA A 417 34.00 10.48 -27.89
CA ALA A 417 34.86 10.68 -29.07
C ALA A 417 34.15 11.53 -30.15
N ILE A 418 32.88 11.23 -30.42
CA ILE A 418 32.09 11.92 -31.43
C ILE A 418 31.81 13.35 -31.00
N GLU A 419 31.49 13.57 -29.73
CA GLU A 419 31.26 14.90 -29.17
C GLU A 419 32.50 15.80 -29.31
N MET A 420 33.71 15.23 -29.17
CA MET A 420 34.97 15.94 -29.40
C MET A 420 35.22 16.26 -30.89
N ASP A 421 35.01 15.32 -31.81
CA ASP A 421 35.15 15.57 -33.27
C ASP A 421 34.15 16.63 -33.72
N LEU A 422 32.91 16.55 -33.25
CA LEU A 422 31.86 17.54 -33.53
C LEU A 422 32.21 18.92 -32.99
N SER A 423 32.76 18.99 -31.76
CA SER A 423 33.22 20.25 -31.18
C SER A 423 34.32 20.89 -32.04
N ALA A 424 35.31 20.10 -32.45
CA ALA A 424 36.41 20.57 -33.31
C ALA A 424 35.90 21.03 -34.69
N HIS A 425 35.02 20.25 -35.31
CA HIS A 425 34.43 20.56 -36.61
C HIS A 425 33.61 21.86 -36.59
N ILE A 426 32.73 22.01 -35.60
CA ILE A 426 31.88 23.20 -35.45
C ILE A 426 32.73 24.43 -35.10
N ARG A 427 33.77 24.31 -34.27
CA ARG A 427 34.69 25.43 -33.98
C ARG A 427 35.43 25.89 -35.22
N LYS A 428 35.94 24.96 -36.04
CA LYS A 428 36.63 25.29 -37.29
C LYS A 428 35.71 26.05 -38.25
N HIS A 429 34.45 25.63 -38.36
CA HIS A 429 33.47 26.32 -39.19
C HIS A 429 32.92 27.60 -38.55
N ALA A 430 32.90 27.73 -37.22
CA ALA A 430 32.48 28.97 -36.56
C ALA A 430 33.42 30.13 -36.95
N LEU A 431 34.72 29.86 -37.14
CA LEU A 431 35.70 30.87 -37.59
C LEU A 431 35.40 31.47 -38.96
N SER A 432 34.67 30.77 -39.83
CA SER A 432 34.32 31.27 -41.18
C SER A 432 33.04 32.11 -41.21
N ILE A 433 32.27 32.15 -40.11
CA ILE A 433 30.98 32.85 -40.06
C ILE A 433 31.17 34.21 -39.39
N PRO A 434 30.85 35.34 -40.05
CA PRO A 434 30.94 36.64 -39.42
C PRO A 434 29.74 36.92 -38.48
N GLY A 435 30.00 37.66 -37.40
CA GLY A 435 28.97 38.26 -36.53
C GLY A 435 28.55 37.41 -35.33
N LYS A 436 27.43 37.79 -34.68
CA LYS A 436 26.97 37.20 -33.41
C LYS A 436 26.71 35.68 -33.46
N GLN A 437 26.48 35.12 -34.65
CA GLN A 437 26.27 33.68 -34.82
C GLN A 437 27.54 32.86 -34.54
N GLN A 438 28.73 33.43 -34.75
CA GLN A 438 30.00 32.78 -34.43
C GLN A 438 30.09 32.40 -32.94
N LEU A 439 29.73 33.33 -32.06
CA LEU A 439 29.77 33.14 -30.60
C LEU A 439 28.80 32.04 -30.17
N ILE A 440 27.59 32.02 -30.73
CA ILE A 440 26.56 31.01 -30.43
C ILE A 440 27.00 29.61 -30.90
N MET A 441 27.61 29.50 -32.09
CA MET A 441 28.12 28.22 -32.58
C MET A 441 29.32 27.73 -31.75
N THR A 442 30.17 28.64 -31.29
CA THR A 442 31.28 28.31 -30.38
C THR A 442 30.75 27.81 -29.02
N ALA A 443 29.69 28.42 -28.50
CA ALA A 443 29.01 27.96 -27.29
C ALA A 443 28.38 26.57 -27.47
N PHE A 444 27.75 26.30 -28.62
CA PHE A 444 27.24 24.96 -28.94
C PHE A 444 28.38 23.92 -28.96
N ALA A 445 29.49 24.24 -29.61
CA ALA A 445 30.66 23.35 -29.66
C ALA A 445 31.27 23.11 -28.26
N LYS A 446 31.31 24.14 -27.40
CA LYS A 446 31.76 24.00 -26.01
C LYS A 446 30.80 23.16 -25.18
N ALA A 447 29.49 23.24 -25.42
CA ALA A 447 28.51 22.43 -24.72
C ALA A 447 28.67 20.93 -25.02
N LEU A 448 29.09 20.55 -26.24
CA LEU A 448 29.35 19.14 -26.59
C LEU A 448 30.45 18.51 -25.73
N GLU A 449 31.46 19.27 -25.33
CA GLU A 449 32.59 18.76 -24.53
C GLU A 449 32.19 18.40 -23.08
N ILE A 450 30.95 18.66 -22.65
CA ILE A 450 30.49 18.30 -21.30
C ILE A 450 30.38 16.80 -21.09
N ILE A 451 30.06 16.03 -22.13
CA ILE A 451 29.89 14.58 -22.04
C ILE A 451 31.23 13.90 -21.71
N PRO A 452 32.30 14.06 -22.50
CA PRO A 452 33.61 13.53 -22.14
C PRO A 452 34.14 14.12 -20.83
N ARG A 453 33.86 15.40 -20.53
CA ARG A 453 34.22 16.00 -19.25
C ARG A 453 33.61 15.26 -18.07
N GLN A 454 32.29 15.05 -18.11
CA GLN A 454 31.56 14.44 -17.01
C GLN A 454 31.96 12.98 -16.82
N ILE A 455 32.28 12.25 -17.90
CA ILE A 455 32.83 10.90 -17.81
C ILE A 455 34.16 10.90 -17.04
N CYS A 456 35.06 11.85 -17.33
CA CYS A 456 36.32 12.00 -16.58
C CYS A 456 36.08 12.38 -15.12
N ASP A 457 35.20 13.35 -14.86
CA ASP A 457 34.89 13.82 -13.50
C ASP A 457 34.34 12.68 -12.63
N ASN A 458 33.43 11.87 -13.18
CA ASN A 458 32.87 10.71 -12.49
C ASN A 458 33.89 9.57 -12.31
N ALA A 459 34.88 9.46 -13.20
CA ALA A 459 36.00 8.53 -13.07
C ALA A 459 37.08 9.00 -12.08
N GLY A 460 37.01 10.25 -11.58
CA GLY A 460 38.03 10.84 -10.71
C GLY A 460 39.34 11.18 -11.44
N ILE A 461 39.30 11.28 -12.77
CA ILE A 461 40.45 11.63 -13.61
C ILE A 461 40.41 13.15 -13.89
N ASP A 462 41.55 13.82 -14.00
CA ASP A 462 41.59 15.24 -14.34
C ASP A 462 41.02 15.49 -15.74
N SER A 463 39.77 15.97 -15.77
CA SER A 463 39.03 16.23 -16.99
C SER A 463 39.65 17.34 -17.84
N THR A 464 40.40 18.27 -17.24
CA THR A 464 41.03 19.37 -17.97
C THR A 464 42.19 18.88 -18.82
N ASP A 465 43.07 18.06 -18.26
CA ASP A 465 44.20 17.47 -18.98
C ASP A 465 43.72 16.53 -20.10
N ILE A 466 42.78 15.64 -19.79
CA ILE A 466 42.24 14.68 -20.77
C ILE A 466 41.53 15.38 -21.93
N LEU A 467 40.70 16.39 -21.67
CA LEU A 467 40.06 17.15 -22.74
C LEU A 467 41.07 17.88 -23.63
N ASN A 468 42.15 18.41 -23.07
CA ASN A 468 43.19 19.07 -23.87
C ASN A 468 43.94 18.06 -24.76
N LYS A 469 44.26 16.87 -24.24
CA LYS A 469 44.83 15.77 -25.04
C LYS A 469 43.89 15.34 -26.16
N LEU A 470 42.59 15.20 -25.86
CA LEU A 470 41.57 14.86 -26.85
C LEU A 470 41.45 15.94 -27.93
N ARG A 471 41.40 17.22 -27.56
CA ARG A 471 41.38 18.34 -28.53
C ARG A 471 42.56 18.30 -29.49
N MET A 472 43.76 18.02 -28.98
CA MET A 472 44.97 17.89 -29.80
C MET A 472 44.87 16.72 -30.78
N LYS A 473 44.44 15.53 -30.32
CA LYS A 473 44.27 14.34 -31.17
C LYS A 473 43.22 14.54 -32.26
N HIS A 474 42.07 15.11 -31.90
CA HIS A 474 41.02 15.44 -32.86
C HIS A 474 41.45 16.53 -33.86
N ALA A 475 42.27 17.49 -33.43
CA ALA A 475 42.87 18.47 -34.34
C ALA A 475 43.85 17.83 -35.34
N ASN A 476 44.53 16.75 -34.93
CA ASN A 476 45.42 15.95 -35.78
C ASN A 476 44.67 14.95 -36.69
N GLY A 477 43.34 14.84 -36.57
CA GLY A 477 42.51 13.99 -37.42
C GLY A 477 42.16 12.62 -36.85
N GLU A 478 42.52 12.32 -35.60
CA GLU A 478 42.10 11.08 -34.90
C GLU A 478 40.63 11.18 -34.43
N LYS A 479 39.69 10.72 -35.28
CA LYS A 479 38.24 10.92 -35.07
C LYS A 479 37.61 10.05 -33.98
N TRP A 480 38.21 8.91 -33.65
CA TRP A 480 37.66 7.95 -32.67
C TRP A 480 38.35 7.99 -31.31
N ALA A 481 39.23 8.97 -31.10
CA ALA A 481 39.87 9.19 -29.81
C ALA A 481 38.83 9.63 -28.77
N GLY A 482 38.63 8.83 -27.73
CA GLY A 482 37.71 9.10 -26.63
C GLY A 482 38.34 8.88 -25.27
N VAL A 483 37.53 9.03 -24.22
CA VAL A 483 37.98 8.83 -22.84
C VAL A 483 38.15 7.33 -22.58
N ASP A 484 39.30 6.97 -21.99
CA ASP A 484 39.54 5.65 -21.43
C ASP A 484 39.52 5.74 -19.91
N VAL A 485 38.61 5.00 -19.27
CA VAL A 485 38.42 5.09 -17.82
C VAL A 485 39.33 4.12 -17.06
N ASP A 486 39.73 3.01 -17.69
CA ASP A 486 40.57 1.98 -17.05
C ASP A 486 42.05 2.04 -17.51
N GLY A 487 42.35 2.80 -18.57
CA GLY A 487 43.70 2.93 -19.13
C GLY A 487 44.57 4.00 -18.49
N ALA A 488 45.88 3.73 -18.39
CA ALA A 488 46.87 4.63 -17.78
C ALA A 488 47.03 5.99 -18.47
N SER A 489 46.71 6.08 -19.77
CA SER A 489 46.77 7.33 -20.55
C SER A 489 45.52 8.20 -20.45
N GLY A 490 44.41 7.64 -19.95
CA GLY A 490 43.07 8.28 -19.90
C GLY A 490 42.43 8.55 -21.28
N VAL A 491 43.11 8.21 -22.37
CA VAL A 491 42.65 8.43 -23.76
C VAL A 491 42.99 7.21 -24.62
N ARG A 492 42.01 6.72 -25.38
CA ARG A 492 42.17 5.60 -26.33
C ARG A 492 41.33 5.80 -27.60
N ASP A 493 41.62 4.99 -28.62
CA ASP A 493 40.69 4.82 -29.74
C ASP A 493 39.55 3.89 -29.30
N ASN A 494 38.32 4.40 -29.27
CA ASN A 494 37.16 3.67 -28.79
C ASN A 494 36.54 2.72 -29.84
N MET A 495 37.04 2.71 -31.08
CA MET A 495 36.60 1.76 -32.11
C MET A 495 37.37 0.43 -32.04
N ASP A 496 38.66 0.47 -31.70
CA ASP A 496 39.59 -0.67 -31.75
C ASP A 496 39.79 -1.41 -30.41
N ALA A 497 39.15 -0.97 -29.32
CA ALA A 497 39.35 -1.56 -27.99
C ALA A 497 38.97 -3.06 -27.93
N LYS A 498 39.98 -3.92 -27.68
CA LYS A 498 39.83 -5.31 -27.20
C LYS A 498 39.99 -5.29 -25.68
N GLU A 499 38.93 -5.54 -24.92
CA GLU A 499 39.02 -5.67 -23.46
C GLU A 499 39.75 -6.96 -23.07
N SER A 500 40.90 -6.82 -22.41
CA SER A 500 41.66 -7.91 -21.80
C SER A 500 41.04 -8.30 -20.45
N SER A 501 40.48 -9.52 -20.36
CA SER A 501 39.89 -10.09 -19.14
C SER A 501 40.70 -11.31 -18.69
N GLU A 502 41.59 -11.14 -17.71
CA GLU A 502 42.10 -12.23 -16.88
C GLU A 502 42.48 -11.67 -15.50
N ARG A 503 41.70 -12.01 -14.45
CA ARG A 503 42.20 -12.46 -13.13
C ARG A 503 41.08 -12.81 -12.14
N SER A 504 40.98 -14.14 -11.95
CA SER A 504 40.74 -14.89 -10.71
C SER A 504 39.43 -14.73 -9.93
N ALA A 505 38.61 -15.77 -10.10
CA ALA A 505 37.64 -16.28 -9.14
C ALA A 505 38.28 -16.83 -7.84
N LYS A 506 37.49 -16.77 -6.75
CA LYS A 506 37.40 -17.60 -5.52
C LYS A 506 36.63 -16.74 -4.49
N SER A 507 35.66 -17.16 -3.70
CA SER A 507 35.14 -18.46 -3.27
C SER A 507 33.94 -18.19 -2.35
N GLY A 508 33.04 -19.17 -2.16
CA GLY A 508 32.24 -19.29 -0.93
C GLY A 508 30.73 -19.26 -1.11
N ALA A 509 30.16 -20.42 -1.41
CA ALA A 509 28.75 -20.72 -1.17
C ALA A 509 28.52 -20.99 0.32
N GLU A 510 27.37 -20.59 0.85
CA GLU A 510 26.63 -21.42 1.82
C GLU A 510 25.15 -21.05 1.86
N SER A 511 24.34 -22.10 1.98
CA SER A 511 22.89 -22.20 1.81
C SER A 511 22.10 -21.91 3.09
N THR A 512 20.85 -21.45 2.98
CA THR A 512 19.71 -22.06 3.70
C THR A 512 18.35 -21.66 3.11
N ALA A 513 17.42 -22.62 3.12
CA ALA A 513 16.09 -22.57 2.55
C ALA A 513 15.00 -22.45 3.65
N SER A 514 13.87 -21.79 3.35
CA SER A 514 12.53 -22.21 3.83
C SER A 514 11.38 -21.51 3.06
N GLY A 515 10.39 -22.31 2.65
CA GLY A 515 9.24 -21.96 1.79
C GLY A 515 8.07 -21.23 2.49
N LEU A 516 7.31 -20.47 1.71
CA LEU A 516 5.94 -20.77 1.20
C LEU A 516 4.81 -20.39 2.18
N TRP A 517 4.10 -19.30 1.85
CA TRP A 517 2.68 -18.96 2.08
C TRP A 517 2.53 -17.47 1.69
N GLY A 518 1.67 -17.09 0.73
CA GLY A 518 1.77 -15.74 0.16
C GLY A 518 0.62 -15.25 -0.69
N PHE A 519 -0.60 -15.28 -0.15
CA PHE A 519 -1.65 -14.32 -0.51
C PHE A 519 -1.95 -13.32 0.64
N TRP A 520 -1.09 -13.36 1.67
CA TRP A 520 -1.03 -12.51 2.86
C TRP A 520 0.41 -12.02 3.08
N LYS A 521 1.10 -11.57 2.02
CA LYS A 521 2.55 -11.30 2.06
C LYS A 521 2.85 -9.82 2.35
N GLN A 522 2.94 -9.48 3.63
CA GLN A 522 4.09 -8.68 4.09
C GLN A 522 5.35 -9.36 3.55
N SER A 523 6.34 -8.58 3.12
CA SER A 523 7.68 -9.06 2.70
C SER A 523 8.09 -10.26 3.57
N ALA A 524 8.44 -11.38 2.93
CA ALA A 524 8.77 -12.60 3.63
C ALA A 524 10.05 -12.36 4.44
N VAL A 525 9.90 -11.86 5.66
CA VAL A 525 11.03 -11.65 6.54
C VAL A 525 11.52 -13.03 6.94
N GLU A 526 12.77 -13.32 6.57
CA GLU A 526 13.44 -14.57 6.91
C GLU A 526 13.26 -14.81 8.41
N LEU A 527 12.59 -15.91 8.77
CA LEU A 527 12.11 -16.12 10.13
C LEU A 527 13.27 -16.15 11.14
N ASP A 528 14.45 -16.58 10.71
CA ASP A 528 15.64 -16.65 11.55
C ASP A 528 16.53 -15.40 11.42
N SER A 529 16.15 -14.44 10.57
CA SER A 529 16.79 -13.12 10.57
C SER A 529 16.41 -12.32 11.81
N ILE A 530 17.29 -11.41 12.21
CA ILE A 530 17.12 -10.57 13.39
C ILE A 530 15.91 -9.62 13.19
N ALA A 531 14.95 -9.69 14.10
CA ALA A 531 13.75 -8.85 14.11
C ALA A 531 13.96 -7.47 14.73
N THR A 532 15.01 -7.32 15.55
CA THR A 532 15.32 -6.03 16.18
C THR A 532 15.76 -5.01 15.14
N GLN A 533 14.89 -4.03 14.86
CA GLN A 533 15.24 -2.86 14.06
C GLN A 533 16.06 -1.87 14.88
N ARG A 534 16.85 -1.04 14.18
CA ARG A 534 17.61 0.05 14.79
C ARG A 534 16.67 0.98 15.54
N SER A 535 16.91 1.20 16.83
CA SER A 535 16.10 2.05 17.69
C SER A 535 16.97 3.11 18.39
N VAL A 536 16.31 4.00 19.14
CA VAL A 536 16.98 4.99 20.02
C VAL A 536 17.85 4.35 21.11
N PHE A 537 17.74 3.02 21.32
CA PHE A 537 18.55 2.31 22.30
C PHE A 537 19.87 1.77 21.73
N ASP A 538 20.08 1.86 20.41
CA ASP A 538 21.30 1.36 19.75
C ASP A 538 22.40 2.44 19.62
N ASP A 539 22.10 3.71 19.95
CA ASP A 539 23.09 4.80 20.08
C ASP A 539 23.34 5.08 21.57
N PRO A 540 24.61 5.07 22.05
CA PRO A 540 24.95 5.29 23.45
C PRO A 540 24.37 6.59 24.04
N VAL A 541 24.30 7.67 23.25
CA VAL A 541 23.84 8.98 23.74
C VAL A 541 22.32 8.97 23.96
N THR A 542 21.57 8.44 23.00
CA THR A 542 20.10 8.36 23.11
C THR A 542 19.66 7.24 24.06
N LEU A 543 20.47 6.18 24.23
CA LEU A 543 20.20 5.12 25.20
C LEU A 543 20.11 5.68 26.63
N GLU A 544 21.03 6.56 27.02
CA GLU A 544 20.99 7.19 28.35
C GLU A 544 19.76 8.09 28.53
N ALA A 545 19.37 8.83 27.49
CA ALA A 545 18.21 9.72 27.53
C ALA A 545 16.87 8.98 27.64
N TYR A 546 16.74 7.80 27.03
CA TYR A 546 15.48 7.05 26.95
C TYR A 546 15.45 5.78 27.82
N ARG A 547 16.48 5.50 28.63
CA ARG A 547 16.55 4.29 29.46
C ARG A 547 15.33 4.23 30.40
N PRO A 548 14.63 3.08 30.49
CA PRO A 548 13.50 2.91 31.39
C PRO A 548 13.89 3.26 32.84
N PRO A 549 13.11 4.10 33.54
CA PRO A 549 13.38 4.44 34.92
C PRO A 549 13.22 3.20 35.82
N PRO A 550 13.93 3.11 36.96
CA PRO A 550 13.85 1.96 37.86
C PRO A 550 12.43 1.66 38.39
N GLN A 551 11.55 2.66 38.33
CA GLN A 551 10.15 2.57 38.73
C GLN A 551 9.28 1.80 37.74
N TYR A 552 9.73 1.62 36.49
CA TYR A 552 8.99 0.86 35.49
C TYR A 552 9.03 -0.65 35.81
N GLU A 553 7.87 -1.30 35.89
CA GLU A 553 7.75 -2.66 36.43
C GLU A 553 8.53 -3.73 35.63
N ASN A 554 8.73 -3.49 34.34
CA ASN A 554 9.42 -4.44 33.45
C ASN A 554 10.91 -4.10 33.24
N THR A 555 11.47 -3.15 34.01
CA THR A 555 12.88 -2.72 33.86
C THR A 555 13.87 -3.87 34.00
N HIS A 556 13.57 -4.84 34.87
CA HIS A 556 14.41 -6.03 35.07
C HIS A 556 14.50 -6.96 33.84
N ARG A 557 13.59 -6.83 32.87
CA ARG A 557 13.61 -7.55 31.58
C ARG A 557 14.00 -6.67 30.40
N PHE A 558 14.31 -5.39 30.63
CA PHE A 558 14.83 -4.50 29.60
C PHE A 558 16.31 -4.84 29.34
N ASP A 559 16.62 -5.14 28.09
CA ASP A 559 17.97 -5.43 27.64
C ASP A 559 18.18 -4.80 26.25
N PRO A 560 18.90 -3.66 26.17
CA PRO A 560 19.15 -2.99 24.89
C PRO A 560 20.01 -3.83 23.95
N ALA A 561 20.82 -4.76 24.47
CA ALA A 561 21.65 -5.66 23.67
C ALA A 561 20.88 -6.90 23.21
N ALA A 562 19.71 -7.20 23.77
CA ALA A 562 18.90 -8.34 23.35
C ALA A 562 18.59 -8.28 21.85
N ARG A 563 18.83 -9.38 21.17
CA ARG A 563 18.48 -9.64 19.77
C ARG A 563 17.64 -10.90 19.70
N TRP A 564 16.60 -10.89 18.88
CA TRP A 564 15.71 -12.03 18.65
C TRP A 564 15.34 -12.10 17.18
N THR A 565 14.86 -13.27 16.77
CA THR A 565 14.49 -13.57 15.39
C THR A 565 13.02 -13.25 15.10
N TRP A 566 12.65 -13.10 13.82
CA TRP A 566 11.24 -12.94 13.42
C TRP A 566 10.37 -14.15 13.79
N ARG A 567 10.96 -15.34 13.92
CA ARG A 567 10.33 -16.57 14.38
C ARG A 567 9.91 -16.45 15.83
N GLU A 568 10.83 -16.01 16.68
CA GLU A 568 10.57 -15.79 18.10
C GLU A 568 9.51 -14.69 18.28
N GLU A 569 9.63 -13.56 17.58
CA GLU A 569 8.67 -12.46 17.68
C GLU A 569 7.26 -12.88 17.24
N LYS A 570 7.11 -13.52 16.08
CA LYS A 570 5.81 -13.99 15.59
C LYS A 570 5.18 -15.04 16.52
N ARG A 571 6.00 -15.89 17.17
CA ARG A 571 5.52 -16.86 18.16
C ARG A 571 4.96 -16.15 19.39
N VAL A 572 5.69 -15.16 19.92
CA VAL A 572 5.25 -14.34 21.06
C VAL A 572 3.96 -13.61 20.72
N VAL A 573 3.88 -12.92 19.58
CA VAL A 573 2.67 -12.19 19.16
C VAL A 573 1.47 -13.12 19.01
N ARG A 574 1.62 -14.32 18.43
CA ARG A 574 0.53 -15.30 18.35
C ARG A 574 0.04 -15.77 19.71
N LYS A 575 0.94 -15.98 20.68
CA LYS A 575 0.55 -16.31 22.06
C LYS A 575 -0.20 -15.15 22.72
N ILE A 576 0.26 -13.90 22.53
CA ILE A 576 -0.45 -12.71 23.01
C ILE A 576 -1.85 -12.65 22.40
N ASP A 577 -1.98 -12.84 21.09
CA ASP A 577 -3.27 -12.85 20.40
C ASP A 577 -4.22 -13.92 20.97
N LEU A 578 -3.71 -15.13 21.21
CA LEU A 578 -4.52 -16.25 21.70
C LEU A 578 -4.98 -16.07 23.15
N TYR A 579 -4.11 -15.57 24.04
CA TYR A 579 -4.43 -15.47 25.46
C TYR A 579 -5.02 -14.12 25.87
N ILE A 580 -4.52 -13.01 25.30
CA ILE A 580 -4.90 -11.65 25.71
C ILE A 580 -6.03 -11.13 24.81
N MET A 581 -5.85 -11.16 23.49
CA MET A 581 -6.78 -10.53 22.55
C MET A 581 -8.12 -11.26 22.45
N ILE A 582 -8.10 -12.59 22.35
CA ILE A 582 -9.34 -13.39 22.34
C ILE A 582 -10.12 -13.16 23.64
N TRP A 583 -9.45 -13.14 24.79
CA TRP A 583 -10.13 -12.90 26.07
C TRP A 583 -10.71 -11.48 26.15
N ALA A 584 -9.98 -10.47 25.68
CA ALA A 584 -10.51 -9.10 25.55
C ALA A 584 -11.76 -9.06 24.67
N ALA A 585 -11.76 -9.77 23.54
CA ALA A 585 -12.90 -9.87 22.64
C ALA A 585 -14.11 -10.58 23.30
N VAL A 586 -13.89 -11.61 24.12
CA VAL A 586 -14.93 -12.31 24.91
C VAL A 586 -15.55 -11.39 25.96
N MET A 587 -14.74 -10.64 26.72
CA MET A 587 -15.27 -9.68 27.70
C MET A 587 -16.09 -8.59 27.01
N PHE A 588 -15.62 -8.09 25.87
CA PHE A 588 -16.36 -7.09 25.10
C PHE A 588 -17.61 -7.66 24.43
N PHE A 589 -17.59 -8.92 24.00
CA PHE A 589 -18.78 -9.64 23.53
C PHE A 589 -19.87 -9.66 24.61
N ALA A 590 -19.51 -9.97 25.86
CA ALA A 590 -20.43 -10.01 26.99
C ALA A 590 -21.04 -8.62 27.28
N LEU A 591 -20.22 -7.57 27.27
CA LEU A 591 -20.70 -6.19 27.41
C LEU A 591 -21.75 -5.82 26.33
N ASN A 592 -21.49 -6.15 25.06
CA ASN A 592 -22.42 -5.80 23.98
C ASN A 592 -23.70 -6.62 24.01
N LEU A 593 -23.63 -7.85 24.52
CA LEU A 593 -24.78 -8.71 24.71
C LEU A 593 -25.74 -8.04 25.71
N ASP A 594 -25.23 -7.59 26.86
CA ASP A 594 -25.99 -6.82 27.85
C ASP A 594 -26.49 -5.45 27.35
N ARG A 595 -25.81 -4.81 26.40
CA ARG A 595 -26.27 -3.53 25.82
C ARG A 595 -27.40 -3.71 24.81
N SER A 596 -27.36 -4.81 24.07
CA SER A 596 -28.33 -5.10 23.01
C SER A 596 -29.68 -5.60 23.55
N ASN A 597 -29.67 -6.21 24.74
CA ASN A 597 -30.81 -6.90 25.34
C ASN A 597 -32.06 -6.02 25.50
N ILE A 598 -31.90 -4.72 25.80
CA ILE A 598 -33.01 -3.80 26.02
C ILE A 598 -33.75 -3.47 24.72
N SER A 599 -33.04 -3.44 23.59
CA SER A 599 -33.66 -3.25 22.27
C SER A 599 -34.50 -4.47 21.89
N GLN A 600 -33.99 -5.67 22.19
CA GLN A 600 -34.72 -6.94 21.96
C GLN A 600 -35.88 -7.14 22.94
N ALA A 601 -35.73 -6.72 24.19
CA ALA A 601 -36.84 -6.72 25.15
C ALA A 601 -37.99 -5.83 24.67
N ASN A 602 -37.66 -4.69 24.05
CA ASN A 602 -38.66 -3.76 23.51
C ASN A 602 -39.41 -4.29 22.27
N THR A 603 -38.92 -5.35 21.61
CA THR A 603 -39.68 -6.00 20.54
C THR A 603 -40.78 -6.91 21.10
N ASP A 604 -40.62 -7.44 22.31
CA ASP A 604 -41.70 -8.02 23.13
C ASP A 604 -42.59 -6.93 23.76
N ASN A 605 -43.55 -7.28 24.62
CA ASN A 605 -44.44 -6.32 25.32
C ASN A 605 -43.80 -5.70 26.58
N PHE A 606 -42.49 -5.46 26.58
CA PHE A 606 -41.74 -4.95 27.75
C PHE A 606 -42.34 -3.66 28.36
N LEU A 607 -42.72 -2.70 27.52
CA LEU A 607 -43.29 -1.42 27.97
C LEU A 607 -44.70 -1.60 28.56
N GLU A 608 -45.53 -2.41 27.91
CA GLU A 608 -46.89 -2.70 28.38
C GLU A 608 -46.87 -3.47 29.70
N ASP A 609 -46.01 -4.49 29.83
CA ASP A 609 -45.87 -5.32 31.03
C ASP A 609 -45.42 -4.50 32.28
N LEU A 610 -44.79 -3.34 32.08
CA LEU A 610 -44.30 -2.45 33.14
C LEU A 610 -45.10 -1.15 33.27
N ASN A 611 -46.18 -0.98 32.49
CA ASN A 611 -46.96 0.26 32.40
C ASN A 611 -46.09 1.51 32.14
N MET A 612 -45.19 1.41 31.18
CA MET A 612 -44.25 2.48 30.81
C MET A 612 -44.52 3.03 29.41
N THR A 613 -44.19 4.30 29.21
CA THR A 613 -44.29 4.95 27.90
C THR A 613 -42.98 4.89 27.12
N THR A 614 -43.02 5.20 25.82
CA THR A 614 -41.79 5.38 25.02
C THR A 614 -40.91 6.51 25.55
N ASP A 615 -41.49 7.53 26.17
CA ASP A 615 -40.74 8.63 26.77
C ASP A 615 -39.96 8.16 28.02
N ASP A 616 -40.54 7.26 28.81
CA ASP A 616 -39.84 6.64 29.94
C ASP A 616 -38.67 5.75 29.49
N PHE A 617 -38.85 5.04 28.37
CA PHE A 617 -37.78 4.26 27.74
C PHE A 617 -36.62 5.16 27.27
N ASN A 618 -36.95 6.26 26.59
CA ASN A 618 -35.98 7.25 26.13
C ASN A 618 -35.25 7.94 27.30
N LEU A 619 -35.98 8.24 28.37
CA LEU A 619 -35.41 8.77 29.61
C LEU A 619 -34.43 7.77 30.23
N GLY A 620 -34.79 6.49 30.32
CA GLY A 620 -33.91 5.44 30.82
C GLY A 620 -32.63 5.27 30.00
N ASN A 621 -32.72 5.35 28.66
CA ASN A 621 -31.54 5.34 27.79
C ASN A 621 -30.66 6.58 27.97
N SER A 622 -31.26 7.75 28.14
CA SER A 622 -30.53 8.99 28.42
C SER A 622 -29.83 8.93 29.77
N LEU A 623 -30.50 8.39 30.80
CA LEU A 623 -29.95 8.25 32.15
C LEU A 623 -28.80 7.23 32.21
N PHE A 624 -28.92 6.11 31.49
CA PHE A 624 -27.83 5.16 31.30
C PHE A 624 -26.59 5.83 30.67
N ARG A 625 -26.77 6.60 29.59
CA ARG A 625 -25.66 7.29 28.93
C ARG A 625 -25.03 8.37 29.81
N LEU A 626 -25.84 9.11 30.55
CA LEU A 626 -25.37 10.14 31.48
C LEU A 626 -24.53 9.54 32.60
N SER A 627 -25.02 8.49 33.25
CA SER A 627 -24.28 7.78 34.32
C SER A 627 -23.02 7.11 33.81
N PHE A 628 -23.05 6.54 32.59
CA PHE A 628 -21.88 6.02 31.90
C PHE A 628 -20.79 7.09 31.72
N LEU A 629 -21.18 8.27 31.24
CA LEU A 629 -20.26 9.38 31.01
C LEU A 629 -19.68 9.95 32.32
N ILE A 630 -20.49 9.98 33.39
CA ILE A 630 -20.03 10.36 34.74
C ILE A 630 -19.00 9.38 35.27
N ALA A 631 -19.19 8.08 35.06
CA ALA A 631 -18.32 7.03 35.57
C ALA A 631 -17.01 6.87 34.76
N GLU A 632 -16.99 7.25 33.49
CA GLU A 632 -15.88 6.97 32.56
C GLU A 632 -14.50 7.48 33.04
N LEU A 633 -14.40 8.77 33.39
CA LEU A 633 -13.13 9.34 33.88
C LEU A 633 -12.72 8.82 35.27
N PRO A 634 -13.61 8.82 36.30
CA PRO A 634 -13.31 8.24 37.61
C PRO A 634 -12.89 6.77 37.54
N CYS A 635 -13.57 5.98 36.70
CA CYS A 635 -13.23 4.58 36.47
C CYS A 635 -11.78 4.42 36.03
N GLN A 636 -11.34 5.22 35.07
CA GLN A 636 -9.97 5.14 34.56
C GLN A 636 -8.90 5.54 35.58
N LEU A 637 -9.23 6.47 36.49
CA LEU A 637 -8.37 6.82 37.63
C LEU A 637 -8.20 5.63 38.58
N VAL A 638 -9.30 4.93 38.86
CA VAL A 638 -9.33 3.75 39.75
C VAL A 638 -8.62 2.57 39.10
N SER A 639 -8.92 2.29 37.82
CA SER A 639 -8.27 1.27 36.99
C SER A 639 -6.76 1.42 36.96
N LYS A 640 -6.25 2.64 36.75
CA LYS A 640 -4.81 2.91 36.79
C LYS A 640 -4.18 2.73 38.17
N LYS A 641 -4.92 2.96 39.25
CA LYS A 641 -4.42 2.78 40.61
C LYS A 641 -4.42 1.31 41.05
N LEU A 642 -5.48 0.56 40.74
CA LEU A 642 -5.67 -0.83 41.17
C LEU A 642 -5.04 -1.84 40.20
N GLY A 643 -4.94 -1.48 38.92
CA GLY A 643 -4.60 -2.39 37.82
C GLY A 643 -5.85 -2.79 37.01
N PRO A 644 -5.80 -2.72 35.67
CA PRO A 644 -6.91 -3.17 34.82
C PRO A 644 -7.28 -4.64 35.04
N ASP A 645 -6.32 -5.47 35.45
CA ASP A 645 -6.48 -6.91 35.73
C ASP A 645 -7.44 -7.20 36.89
N ILE A 646 -7.60 -6.27 37.84
CA ILE A 646 -8.52 -6.40 38.96
C ILE A 646 -9.79 -5.58 38.69
N TRP A 647 -9.63 -4.37 38.18
CA TRP A 647 -10.73 -3.44 38.04
C TRP A 647 -11.74 -3.86 36.96
N ILE A 648 -11.28 -4.29 35.79
CA ILE A 648 -12.18 -4.74 34.70
C ILE A 648 -13.08 -5.89 35.18
N PRO A 649 -12.56 -6.99 35.77
CA PRO A 649 -13.41 -8.06 36.32
C PRO A 649 -14.37 -7.59 37.42
N CYS A 650 -13.93 -6.70 38.32
CA CYS A 650 -14.81 -6.10 39.34
C CYS A 650 -15.99 -5.38 38.69
N GLN A 651 -15.75 -4.59 37.64
CA GLN A 651 -16.82 -3.92 36.90
C GLN A 651 -17.78 -4.93 36.27
N MET A 652 -17.24 -5.96 35.60
CA MET A 652 -18.03 -7.02 34.96
C MET A 652 -18.99 -7.66 35.96
N VAL A 653 -18.49 -8.07 37.12
CA VAL A 653 -19.30 -8.67 38.17
C VAL A 653 -20.35 -7.70 38.69
N CYS A 654 -19.97 -6.45 38.94
CA CYS A 654 -20.89 -5.40 39.41
C CYS A 654 -22.06 -5.19 38.44
N TRP A 655 -21.81 -4.96 37.15
CA TRP A 655 -22.91 -4.74 36.21
C TRP A 655 -23.70 -6.02 35.94
N SER A 656 -23.07 -7.20 35.98
CA SER A 656 -23.77 -8.47 35.77
C SER A 656 -24.81 -8.72 36.87
N ILE A 657 -24.47 -8.42 38.13
CA ILE A 657 -25.43 -8.49 39.24
C ILE A 657 -26.62 -7.56 39.01
N VAL A 658 -26.36 -6.35 38.50
CA VAL A 658 -27.41 -5.38 38.18
C VAL A 658 -28.25 -5.84 36.97
N ALA A 659 -27.63 -6.42 35.94
CA ALA A 659 -28.28 -6.96 34.75
C ALA A 659 -29.23 -8.13 35.10
N LEU A 660 -28.76 -9.06 35.93
CA LEU A 660 -29.56 -10.14 36.54
C LEU A 660 -30.77 -9.59 37.31
N GLY A 661 -30.54 -8.51 38.06
CA GLY A 661 -31.56 -7.80 38.81
C GLY A 661 -32.74 -7.31 37.95
N GLN A 662 -32.54 -7.13 36.63
CA GLN A 662 -33.61 -6.70 35.73
C GLN A 662 -34.75 -7.73 35.60
N PHE A 663 -34.50 -9.01 35.94
CA PHE A 663 -35.55 -10.03 36.01
C PHE A 663 -36.69 -9.63 36.98
N TRP A 664 -36.40 -8.82 38.01
CA TRP A 664 -37.34 -8.40 39.05
C TRP A 664 -37.90 -6.98 38.89
N LEU A 665 -37.77 -6.36 37.72
CA LEU A 665 -38.36 -5.03 37.46
C LEU A 665 -39.88 -5.02 37.73
N ARG A 666 -40.36 -3.97 38.41
CA ARG A 666 -41.78 -3.80 38.81
C ARG A 666 -42.46 -2.57 38.18
N GLY A 667 -41.69 -1.63 37.64
CA GLY A 667 -42.21 -0.45 36.95
C GLY A 667 -41.14 0.62 36.67
N ARG A 668 -41.59 1.83 36.35
CA ARG A 668 -40.76 2.98 35.95
C ARG A 668 -39.57 3.26 36.88
N THR A 669 -39.80 3.36 38.19
CA THR A 669 -38.75 3.72 39.16
C THR A 669 -37.64 2.67 39.19
N THR A 670 -38.01 1.39 39.26
CA THR A 670 -37.04 0.30 39.25
C THR A 670 -36.26 0.27 37.93
N PHE A 671 -36.92 0.55 36.81
CA PHE A 671 -36.26 0.60 35.50
C PHE A 671 -35.22 1.73 35.44
N LEU A 672 -35.59 2.96 35.78
CA LEU A 672 -34.67 4.10 35.74
C LEU A 672 -33.47 3.89 36.68
N LEU A 673 -33.69 3.37 37.88
CA LEU A 673 -32.63 3.08 38.84
C LEU A 673 -31.67 2.01 38.30
N THR A 674 -32.18 0.91 37.75
CA THR A 674 -31.34 -0.14 37.16
C THR A 674 -30.57 0.38 35.93
N ARG A 675 -31.17 1.24 35.10
CA ARG A 675 -30.49 1.89 33.97
C ARG A 675 -29.35 2.80 34.41
N PHE A 676 -29.54 3.57 35.49
CA PHE A 676 -28.47 4.39 36.06
C PHE A 676 -27.32 3.52 36.59
N LEU A 677 -27.64 2.47 37.35
CA LEU A 677 -26.62 1.58 37.92
C LEU A 677 -25.83 0.83 36.84
N LEU A 678 -26.51 0.32 35.80
CA LEU A 678 -25.83 -0.32 34.66
C LEU A 678 -24.88 0.64 33.96
N GLY A 679 -25.36 1.86 33.65
CA GLY A 679 -24.53 2.87 33.00
C GLY A 679 -23.31 3.22 33.84
N PHE A 680 -23.50 3.42 35.15
CA PHE A 680 -22.42 3.70 36.08
C PHE A 680 -21.40 2.56 36.22
N CYS A 681 -21.85 1.30 36.30
CA CYS A 681 -20.96 0.14 36.45
C CYS A 681 -20.21 -0.22 35.14
N GLU A 682 -20.84 -0.06 33.98
CA GLU A 682 -20.22 -0.29 32.67
C GLU A 682 -19.26 0.85 32.26
N GLY A 683 -19.43 2.04 32.82
CA GLY A 683 -18.64 3.23 32.53
C GLY A 683 -17.14 2.98 32.69
N GLY A 684 -16.36 3.22 31.63
CA GLY A 684 -14.89 3.12 31.64
C GLY A 684 -14.30 1.76 31.23
N PHE A 685 -15.11 0.69 31.08
CA PHE A 685 -14.62 -0.63 30.65
C PHE A 685 -13.84 -0.58 29.32
N ILE A 686 -14.38 0.13 28.30
CA ILE A 686 -13.75 0.18 26.96
C ILE A 686 -12.37 0.87 27.02
N PRO A 687 -12.23 2.10 27.56
CA PRO A 687 -10.93 2.72 27.78
C PRO A 687 -9.95 1.85 28.58
N ASP A 688 -10.43 1.11 29.57
CA ASP A 688 -9.60 0.24 30.40
C ASP A 688 -9.07 -0.97 29.63
N VAL A 689 -9.89 -1.59 28.78
CA VAL A 689 -9.43 -2.68 27.88
C VAL A 689 -8.46 -2.16 26.83
N VAL A 690 -8.72 -0.97 26.27
CA VAL A 690 -7.80 -0.30 25.33
C VAL A 690 -6.44 -0.04 25.97
N LEU A 691 -6.45 0.47 27.20
CA LEU A 691 -5.24 0.68 28.00
C LEU A 691 -4.52 -0.64 28.26
N TYR A 692 -5.25 -1.67 28.66
CA TYR A 692 -4.72 -3.01 28.92
C TYR A 692 -4.01 -3.61 27.71
N LEU A 693 -4.63 -3.57 26.52
CA LEU A 693 -4.04 -4.08 25.28
C LEU A 693 -2.78 -3.29 24.88
N SER A 694 -2.69 -2.01 25.23
CA SER A 694 -1.51 -1.18 24.93
C SER A 694 -0.23 -1.65 25.63
N TYR A 695 -0.33 -2.44 26.70
CA TYR A 695 0.81 -3.01 27.43
C TYR A 695 1.51 -4.13 26.64
N PHE A 696 0.79 -4.82 25.75
CA PHE A 696 1.30 -6.01 25.04
C PHE A 696 1.63 -5.73 23.56
N TYR A 697 0.95 -4.76 22.95
CA TYR A 697 1.05 -4.47 21.51
C TYR A 697 1.84 -3.20 21.19
N THR A 698 2.52 -3.21 20.05
CA THR A 698 3.20 -2.03 19.48
C THR A 698 2.22 -1.06 18.81
N LYS A 699 2.64 0.17 18.52
CA LYS A 699 1.83 1.20 17.84
C LYS A 699 1.29 0.75 16.48
N ARG A 700 2.05 -0.10 15.77
CA ARG A 700 1.67 -0.62 14.44
C ARG A 700 0.64 -1.74 14.52
N GLU A 701 0.70 -2.57 15.55
CA GLU A 701 -0.21 -3.72 15.71
C GLU A 701 -1.57 -3.32 16.29
N LEU A 702 -1.57 -2.34 17.20
CA LEU A 702 -2.74 -1.98 17.99
C LEU A 702 -3.98 -1.61 17.13
N PRO A 703 -3.88 -0.83 16.03
CA PRO A 703 -5.04 -0.48 15.21
C PRO A 703 -5.72 -1.70 14.56
N ILE A 704 -4.95 -2.65 14.03
CA ILE A 704 -5.47 -3.88 13.42
C ILE A 704 -6.17 -4.73 14.49
N ARG A 705 -5.58 -4.83 15.68
CA ARG A 705 -6.17 -5.56 16.81
C ARG A 705 -7.43 -4.88 17.33
N PHE A 706 -7.52 -3.54 17.30
CA PHE A 706 -8.78 -2.84 17.58
C PHE A 706 -9.86 -3.09 16.53
N ALA A 707 -9.50 -3.28 15.26
CA ALA A 707 -10.49 -3.71 14.26
C ALA A 707 -11.06 -5.09 14.64
N TYR A 708 -10.21 -6.06 14.98
CA TYR A 708 -10.66 -7.38 15.47
C TYR A 708 -11.45 -7.31 16.78
N PHE A 709 -11.07 -6.41 17.69
CA PHE A 709 -11.82 -6.14 18.92
C PHE A 709 -13.25 -5.70 18.61
N TRP A 710 -13.44 -4.78 17.65
CA TRP A 710 -14.76 -4.30 17.25
C TRP A 710 -15.56 -5.28 16.39
N VAL A 711 -14.91 -6.27 15.76
CA VAL A 711 -15.63 -7.41 15.15
C VAL A 711 -16.49 -8.12 16.20
N SER A 712 -16.05 -8.23 17.46
CA SER A 712 -16.85 -8.94 18.48
C SER A 712 -18.14 -8.20 18.87
N ASN A 713 -18.25 -6.88 18.63
CA ASN A 713 -19.52 -6.15 18.76
C ASN A 713 -20.55 -6.64 17.73
N TYR A 714 -20.15 -6.74 16.46
CA TYR A 714 -21.03 -7.21 15.40
C TYR A 714 -21.42 -8.67 15.60
N VAL A 715 -20.46 -9.53 15.99
CA VAL A 715 -20.73 -10.93 16.32
C VAL A 715 -21.71 -11.02 17.50
N SER A 716 -21.52 -10.21 18.54
CA SER A 716 -22.43 -10.15 19.69
C SER A 716 -23.84 -9.75 19.29
N GLN A 717 -24.01 -8.76 18.41
CA GLN A 717 -25.34 -8.36 17.93
C GLN A 717 -26.05 -9.47 17.13
N ILE A 718 -25.31 -10.20 16.28
CA ILE A 718 -25.86 -11.34 15.53
C ILE A 718 -26.31 -12.44 16.51
N VAL A 719 -25.43 -12.84 17.43
CA VAL A 719 -25.74 -13.89 18.42
C VAL A 719 -26.88 -13.47 19.33
N SER A 720 -26.88 -12.22 19.81
CA SER A 720 -27.96 -11.65 20.63
C SER A 720 -29.30 -11.66 19.90
N ALA A 721 -29.34 -11.31 18.60
CA ALA A 721 -30.58 -11.39 17.82
C ALA A 721 -31.11 -12.83 17.73
N PHE A 722 -30.24 -13.82 17.47
CA PHE A 722 -30.64 -15.23 17.47
C PHE A 722 -31.09 -15.72 18.86
N MET A 723 -30.32 -15.40 19.91
CA MET A 723 -30.67 -15.75 21.29
C MET A 723 -32.01 -15.17 21.70
N ALA A 724 -32.26 -13.89 21.40
CA ALA A 724 -33.53 -13.24 21.67
C ALA A 724 -34.70 -13.95 20.97
N THR A 725 -34.55 -14.39 19.71
CA THR A 725 -35.63 -15.11 19.03
C THR A 725 -36.04 -16.42 19.71
N GLY A 726 -35.11 -17.13 20.34
CA GLY A 726 -35.39 -18.33 21.11
C GLY A 726 -35.90 -18.03 22.52
N ILE A 727 -35.22 -17.15 23.26
CA ILE A 727 -35.52 -16.87 24.66
C ILE A 727 -36.88 -16.16 24.83
N LEU A 728 -37.26 -15.27 23.92
CA LEU A 728 -38.55 -14.57 24.01
C LEU A 728 -39.75 -15.51 23.87
N GLN A 729 -39.58 -16.71 23.29
CA GLN A 729 -40.62 -17.74 23.24
C GLN A 729 -40.94 -18.35 24.61
N LEU A 730 -40.09 -18.14 25.63
CA LEU A 730 -40.34 -18.57 27.02
C LEU A 730 -41.39 -17.72 27.75
N ARG A 731 -42.06 -16.79 27.07
CA ARG A 731 -43.20 -16.04 27.63
C ARG A 731 -44.26 -17.03 28.13
N GLY A 732 -44.62 -16.91 29.41
CA GLY A 732 -45.57 -17.81 30.09
C GLY A 732 -44.91 -18.91 30.92
N VAL A 733 -43.63 -19.24 30.68
CA VAL A 733 -42.88 -20.19 31.52
C VAL A 733 -42.66 -19.57 32.91
N GLY A 734 -43.12 -20.27 33.95
CA GLY A 734 -43.10 -19.79 35.33
C GLY A 734 -43.99 -18.57 35.59
N GLY A 735 -44.97 -18.28 34.72
CA GLY A 735 -45.84 -17.11 34.83
C GLY A 735 -45.12 -15.78 34.64
N LYS A 736 -43.99 -15.77 33.93
CA LYS A 736 -43.16 -14.58 33.66
C LYS A 736 -43.14 -14.23 32.18
N ALA A 737 -42.90 -12.97 31.88
CA ALA A 737 -42.74 -12.46 30.52
C ALA A 737 -41.39 -12.93 29.91
N GLY A 738 -41.34 -13.08 28.59
CA GLY A 738 -40.16 -13.58 27.87
C GLY A 738 -38.92 -12.71 28.05
N TRP A 739 -39.08 -11.39 28.02
CA TRP A 739 -37.97 -10.44 28.25
C TRP A 739 -37.30 -10.57 29.62
N ARG A 740 -37.99 -11.10 30.64
CA ARG A 740 -37.37 -11.32 31.97
C ARG A 740 -36.31 -12.40 31.87
N TRP A 741 -36.63 -13.52 31.21
CA TRP A 741 -35.70 -14.62 30.99
C TRP A 741 -34.50 -14.21 30.16
N LEU A 742 -34.69 -13.29 29.20
CA LEU A 742 -33.60 -12.68 28.43
C LEU A 742 -32.56 -12.04 29.37
N PHE A 743 -32.98 -11.09 30.21
CA PHE A 743 -32.05 -10.42 31.12
C PHE A 743 -31.37 -11.38 32.12
N LEU A 744 -32.09 -12.41 32.59
CA LEU A 744 -31.54 -13.37 33.53
C LEU A 744 -30.46 -14.24 32.89
N LEU A 745 -30.76 -14.90 31.77
CA LEU A 745 -29.82 -15.83 31.13
C LEU A 745 -28.57 -15.10 30.65
N GLU A 746 -28.76 -13.94 30.02
CA GLU A 746 -27.67 -13.11 29.54
C GLU A 746 -26.79 -12.58 30.69
N GLY A 747 -27.41 -12.08 31.77
CA GLY A 747 -26.67 -11.65 32.95
C GLY A 747 -25.90 -12.77 33.64
N ILE A 748 -26.38 -14.03 33.63
CA ILE A 748 -25.66 -15.18 34.21
C ILE A 748 -24.41 -15.45 33.39
N MET A 749 -24.52 -15.42 32.06
CA MET A 749 -23.37 -15.60 31.18
C MET A 749 -22.32 -14.51 31.40
N THR A 750 -22.73 -13.24 31.47
CA THR A 750 -21.79 -12.14 31.72
C THR A 750 -21.13 -12.25 33.10
N LEU A 751 -21.88 -12.67 34.13
CA LEU A 751 -21.32 -12.90 35.47
C LEU A 751 -20.25 -14.00 35.46
N ALA A 752 -20.51 -15.11 34.77
CA ALA A 752 -19.55 -16.21 34.64
C ALA A 752 -18.25 -15.75 33.95
N ILE A 753 -18.37 -14.95 32.89
CA ILE A 753 -17.22 -14.35 32.19
C ILE A 753 -16.48 -13.38 33.12
N GLY A 754 -17.20 -12.52 33.85
CA GLY A 754 -16.60 -11.57 34.80
C GLY A 754 -15.80 -12.26 35.90
N ILE A 755 -16.32 -13.34 36.48
CA ILE A 755 -15.60 -14.14 37.49
C ILE A 755 -14.38 -14.82 36.87
N ALA A 756 -14.53 -15.40 35.67
CA ALA A 756 -13.41 -16.03 34.96
C ALA A 756 -12.30 -15.02 34.62
N SER A 757 -12.63 -13.75 34.38
CA SER A 757 -11.65 -12.71 34.03
C SER A 757 -10.63 -12.43 35.14
N PHE A 758 -10.98 -12.61 36.42
CA PHE A 758 -9.99 -12.55 37.52
C PHE A 758 -8.88 -13.60 37.40
N LEU A 759 -9.20 -14.75 36.79
CA LEU A 759 -8.26 -15.84 36.60
C LEU A 759 -7.51 -15.74 35.27
N MET A 760 -8.12 -15.11 34.28
CA MET A 760 -7.56 -15.02 32.93
C MET A 760 -6.70 -13.76 32.75
N MET A 761 -7.03 -12.59 33.30
CA MET A 761 -6.25 -11.37 33.01
C MET A 761 -4.94 -11.27 33.81
N PRO A 762 -3.75 -11.27 33.18
CA PRO A 762 -2.49 -10.95 33.85
C PRO A 762 -2.31 -9.43 34.05
N PRO A 763 -1.71 -8.98 35.17
CA PRO A 763 -1.38 -7.57 35.43
C PRO A 763 -0.48 -6.88 34.40
N GLY A 764 0.42 -7.63 33.73
CA GLY A 764 1.38 -7.06 32.79
C GLY A 764 2.21 -8.12 32.08
N PRO A 765 3.12 -7.71 31.17
CA PRO A 765 3.87 -8.63 30.31
C PRO A 765 4.79 -9.59 31.08
N THR A 766 5.36 -9.15 32.21
CA THR A 766 6.26 -9.97 33.06
C THR A 766 5.58 -10.60 34.28
N GLN A 767 4.28 -10.33 34.47
CA GLN A 767 3.52 -10.69 35.68
C GLN A 767 2.41 -11.68 35.34
N THR A 768 2.73 -12.75 34.62
CA THR A 768 1.71 -13.74 34.18
C THR A 768 1.58 -14.96 35.08
N LYS A 769 2.50 -15.13 36.03
CA LYS A 769 2.50 -16.25 36.99
C LYS A 769 1.39 -16.06 38.03
N MET A 770 0.59 -17.10 38.24
CA MET A 770 -0.44 -17.13 39.26
C MET A 770 -0.39 -18.47 40.00
N LYS A 771 -0.12 -18.43 41.31
CA LYS A 771 0.28 -19.59 42.12
C LYS A 771 -0.58 -20.85 41.94
N TYR A 772 -1.90 -20.70 41.83
CA TYR A 772 -2.83 -21.84 41.81
C TYR A 772 -3.42 -22.19 40.43
N VAL A 773 -3.39 -21.25 39.47
CA VAL A 773 -4.01 -21.44 38.15
C VAL A 773 -2.98 -21.48 37.03
N ARG A 774 -1.87 -20.74 37.19
CA ARG A 774 -0.82 -20.54 36.18
C ARG A 774 0.56 -20.55 36.85
N PRO A 775 0.98 -21.68 37.48
CA PRO A 775 2.21 -21.72 38.28
C PRO A 775 3.46 -21.37 37.44
N ASN A 776 3.47 -21.73 36.16
CA ASN A 776 4.57 -21.44 35.24
C ASN A 776 4.43 -20.11 34.49
N GLY A 777 3.32 -19.39 34.64
CA GLY A 777 2.99 -18.21 33.84
C GLY A 777 2.55 -18.55 32.41
N TRP A 778 2.29 -17.53 31.60
CA TRP A 778 1.93 -17.68 30.19
C TRP A 778 3.11 -17.55 29.24
N PHE A 779 4.12 -16.79 29.67
CA PHE A 779 5.33 -16.51 28.92
C PHE A 779 6.54 -16.95 29.75
N ASP A 780 7.56 -17.45 29.07
CA ASP A 780 8.86 -17.69 29.69
C ASP A 780 9.69 -16.40 29.77
N GLU A 781 10.84 -16.46 30.45
CA GLU A 781 11.71 -15.29 30.65
C GLU A 781 12.20 -14.67 29.33
N ARG A 782 12.44 -15.49 28.30
CA ARG A 782 12.91 -15.03 27.00
C ARG A 782 11.79 -14.32 26.25
N GLU A 783 10.58 -14.88 26.27
CA GLU A 783 9.37 -14.29 25.70
C GLU A 783 9.00 -12.96 26.39
N GLU A 784 9.16 -12.89 27.72
CA GLU A 784 9.01 -11.66 28.51
C GLU A 784 9.99 -10.58 28.04
N THR A 785 11.28 -10.90 27.91
CA THR A 785 12.32 -9.98 27.41
C THR A 785 11.98 -9.49 25.99
N ILE A 786 11.57 -10.38 25.08
CA ILE A 786 11.19 -10.00 23.71
C ILE A 786 10.01 -9.02 23.75
N MET A 787 8.96 -9.34 24.50
CA MET A 787 7.75 -8.53 24.58
C MET A 787 8.05 -7.11 25.11
N VAL A 788 8.80 -7.01 26.20
CA VAL A 788 9.18 -5.72 26.83
C VAL A 788 10.03 -4.89 25.89
N ASN A 789 11.11 -5.47 25.35
CA ASN A 789 12.04 -4.72 24.49
C ASN A 789 11.41 -4.34 23.15
N ARG A 790 10.53 -5.15 22.58
CA ARG A 790 9.81 -4.84 21.35
C ARG A 790 8.89 -3.65 21.50
N VAL A 791 8.12 -3.61 22.59
CA VAL A 791 7.19 -2.52 22.89
C VAL A 791 7.95 -1.22 23.17
N LEU A 792 9.06 -1.28 23.91
CA LEU A 792 9.89 -0.10 24.21
C LEU A 792 10.69 0.38 23.00
N ARG A 793 11.22 -0.52 22.15
CA ARG A 793 11.92 -0.15 20.90
C ARG A 793 10.99 0.58 19.92
N ASP A 794 9.69 0.31 19.94
CA ASP A 794 8.66 1.02 19.15
C ASP A 794 8.18 2.33 19.82
N ASP A 795 8.11 2.37 21.16
CA ASP A 795 7.74 3.56 21.91
C ASP A 795 8.43 3.64 23.27
N PRO A 796 9.58 4.35 23.38
CA PRO A 796 10.28 4.53 24.65
C PRO A 796 9.41 5.19 25.72
N SER A 797 8.46 6.06 25.33
CA SER A 797 7.57 6.73 26.29
C SER A 797 6.65 5.79 27.08
N LYS A 798 6.57 4.50 26.70
CA LYS A 798 5.83 3.48 27.46
C LYS A 798 6.49 3.10 28.78
N SER A 799 7.76 3.41 28.99
CA SER A 799 8.41 3.24 30.29
C SER A 799 8.29 4.45 31.23
N ASP A 800 7.69 5.56 30.79
CA ASP A 800 7.62 6.80 31.57
C ASP A 800 6.69 6.72 32.80
N MET A 801 5.87 5.67 32.91
CA MET A 801 4.86 5.56 33.94
C MET A 801 4.63 4.09 34.33
N HIS A 802 4.47 3.84 35.63
CA HIS A 802 4.22 2.49 36.13
C HIS A 802 2.78 2.05 35.84
N ASN A 803 2.56 0.75 35.58
CA ASN A 803 1.21 0.23 35.24
C ASN A 803 0.17 0.44 36.34
N ARG A 804 0.61 0.54 37.60
CA ARG A 804 -0.22 0.81 38.80
C ARG A 804 0.08 2.19 39.42
N GLU A 805 0.19 3.21 38.58
CA GLU A 805 0.34 4.60 39.01
C GLU A 805 -0.95 5.38 38.74
N GLY A 806 -1.53 5.95 39.81
CA GLY A 806 -2.75 6.75 39.69
C GLY A 806 -2.49 8.08 38.97
N LEU A 807 -3.42 8.49 38.10
CA LEU A 807 -3.37 9.80 37.46
C LEU A 807 -3.86 10.89 38.42
N SER A 808 -3.18 12.04 38.43
CA SER A 808 -3.64 13.19 39.22
C SER A 808 -4.80 13.90 38.52
N ALA A 809 -5.77 14.40 39.29
CA ALA A 809 -6.89 15.19 38.73
C ALA A 809 -6.40 16.39 37.91
N ARG A 810 -5.27 16.99 38.30
CA ARG A 810 -4.61 18.08 37.58
C ARG A 810 -4.20 17.68 36.15
N ALA A 811 -3.69 16.45 35.95
CA ALA A 811 -3.29 15.97 34.63
C ALA A 811 -4.49 15.84 33.67
N ILE A 812 -5.70 15.54 34.18
CA ILE A 812 -6.93 15.52 33.38
C ILE A 812 -7.28 16.93 32.88
N PHE A 813 -7.24 17.92 33.77
CA PHE A 813 -7.51 19.31 33.40
C PHE A 813 -6.48 19.86 32.40
N GLU A 814 -5.21 19.48 32.54
CA GLU A 814 -4.17 19.87 31.60
C GLU A 814 -4.38 19.25 30.20
N ALA A 815 -4.84 18.00 30.12
CA ALA A 815 -5.19 17.36 28.85
C ALA A 815 -6.42 17.99 28.17
N LEU A 816 -7.43 18.39 28.95
CA LEU A 816 -8.63 19.07 28.43
C LEU A 816 -8.34 20.50 27.91
N LYS A 817 -7.34 21.18 28.48
CA LYS A 817 -6.89 22.51 28.04
C LYS A 817 -6.14 22.49 26.72
N ASP A 818 -5.74 21.32 26.21
CA ASP A 818 -5.02 21.23 24.95
C ASP A 818 -5.94 21.44 23.74
N TRP A 819 -6.03 22.70 23.30
CA TRP A 819 -6.84 23.14 22.15
C TRP A 819 -6.53 22.40 20.84
N ARG A 820 -5.36 21.75 20.71
CA ARG A 820 -4.96 21.01 19.50
C ARG A 820 -5.75 19.71 19.31
N LEU A 821 -6.35 19.17 20.37
CA LEU A 821 -7.16 17.94 20.32
C LEU A 821 -8.66 18.23 20.14
N TRP A 822 -9.10 19.47 20.35
CA TRP A 822 -10.51 19.85 20.25
C TRP A 822 -11.15 19.58 18.88
N PRO A 823 -10.48 19.75 17.73
CA PRO A 823 -11.06 19.34 16.45
C PRO A 823 -11.48 17.86 16.44
N LEU A 824 -10.68 16.97 17.06
CA LEU A 824 -11.00 15.55 17.15
C LEU A 824 -12.15 15.28 18.13
N TYR A 825 -12.21 15.99 19.26
CA TYR A 825 -13.33 15.89 20.19
C TYR A 825 -14.65 16.38 19.56
N CYS A 826 -14.59 17.49 18.81
CA CYS A 826 -15.73 17.98 18.03
C CYS A 826 -16.18 16.94 17.01
N LEU A 827 -15.27 16.34 16.25
CA LEU A 827 -15.60 15.25 15.33
C LEU A 827 -16.21 14.04 16.05
N GLY A 828 -15.67 13.67 17.22
CA GLY A 828 -16.24 12.62 18.08
C GLY A 828 -17.68 12.90 18.50
N LEU A 829 -18.04 14.15 18.77
CA LEU A 829 -19.41 14.53 19.13
C LEU A 829 -20.41 14.33 17.99
N VAL A 830 -20.01 14.63 16.75
CA VAL A 830 -20.98 14.80 15.65
C VAL A 830 -20.99 13.70 14.60
N HIS A 831 -19.91 12.91 14.49
CA HIS A 831 -19.73 12.00 13.34
C HIS A 831 -20.77 10.87 13.24
N MET A 832 -21.27 10.35 14.37
CA MET A 832 -22.29 9.27 14.42
C MET A 832 -23.72 9.78 14.38
N ILE A 833 -23.94 11.10 14.54
CA ILE A 833 -25.30 11.65 14.61
C ILE A 833 -26.12 11.32 13.35
N PRO A 834 -25.60 11.40 12.10
CA PRO A 834 -26.40 11.13 10.90
C PRO A 834 -26.95 9.70 10.81
N THR A 835 -26.20 8.69 11.28
CA THR A 835 -26.60 7.26 11.20
C THR A 835 -27.22 6.72 12.49
N GLY A 836 -27.04 7.44 13.61
CA GLY A 836 -27.46 7.01 14.95
C GLY A 836 -28.98 6.80 15.13
N PRO A 837 -29.86 7.75 14.78
CA PRO A 837 -31.30 7.59 14.99
C PRO A 837 -31.91 6.45 14.17
N PRO A 838 -31.62 6.29 12.86
CA PRO A 838 -32.07 5.12 12.10
C PRO A 838 -31.64 3.79 12.72
N GLN A 839 -30.46 3.73 13.34
CA GLN A 839 -29.96 2.53 14.04
C GLN A 839 -30.74 2.24 15.33
N VAL A 840 -30.96 3.24 16.18
CA VAL A 840 -31.65 3.07 17.48
C VAL A 840 -33.10 2.66 17.30
N TYR A 841 -33.78 3.23 16.31
CA TYR A 841 -35.22 3.03 16.12
C TYR A 841 -35.54 1.95 15.06
N LEU A 842 -34.55 1.23 14.52
CA LEU A 842 -34.72 0.25 13.45
C LEU A 842 -35.82 -0.77 13.76
N THR A 843 -35.71 -1.50 14.88
CA THR A 843 -36.67 -2.55 15.26
C THR A 843 -38.08 -2.01 15.47
N LEU A 844 -38.19 -0.81 16.05
CA LEU A 844 -39.48 -0.13 16.24
C LEU A 844 -40.09 0.31 14.91
N SER A 845 -39.29 0.86 14.00
CA SER A 845 -39.73 1.23 12.66
C SER A 845 -40.20 0.01 11.87
N LEU A 846 -39.52 -1.14 11.98
CA LEU A 846 -39.94 -2.39 11.34
C LEU A 846 -41.26 -2.91 11.92
N LYS A 847 -41.42 -2.90 13.25
CA LYS A 847 -42.68 -3.29 13.90
C LYS A 847 -43.85 -2.38 13.48
N ASN A 848 -43.62 -1.07 13.38
CA ASN A 848 -44.62 -0.10 12.90
C ASN A 848 -44.99 -0.29 11.42
N LEU A 849 -44.08 -0.86 10.62
CA LEU A 849 -44.33 -1.22 9.22
C LEU A 849 -45.05 -2.57 9.08
N GLY A 850 -45.39 -3.26 10.18
CA GLY A 850 -46.20 -4.48 10.14
C GLY A 850 -45.40 -5.80 10.18
N PHE A 851 -44.08 -5.76 10.41
CA PHE A 851 -43.30 -6.98 10.64
C PHE A 851 -43.57 -7.55 12.04
N THR A 852 -43.55 -8.88 12.17
CA THR A 852 -43.69 -9.56 13.48
C THR A 852 -42.47 -9.31 14.38
N THR A 853 -42.57 -9.66 15.66
CA THR A 853 -41.46 -9.53 16.63
C THR A 853 -40.24 -10.34 16.19
N THR A 854 -40.46 -11.59 15.78
CA THR A 854 -39.41 -12.47 15.25
C THR A 854 -38.79 -11.92 13.97
N GLN A 855 -39.62 -11.44 13.04
CA GLN A 855 -39.13 -10.83 11.78
C GLN A 855 -38.32 -9.57 12.06
N SER A 856 -38.80 -8.69 12.93
CA SER A 856 -38.14 -7.42 13.25
C SER A 856 -36.75 -7.64 13.87
N ASN A 857 -36.58 -8.66 14.72
CA ASN A 857 -35.28 -9.00 15.31
C ASN A 857 -34.32 -9.58 14.25
N LEU A 858 -34.79 -10.53 13.42
CA LEU A 858 -33.97 -11.17 12.39
C LEU A 858 -33.56 -10.21 11.26
N LEU A 859 -34.43 -9.26 10.91
CA LEU A 859 -34.17 -8.26 9.87
C LEU A 859 -33.08 -7.24 10.28
N THR A 860 -32.62 -7.24 11.53
CA THR A 860 -31.43 -6.46 11.92
C THR A 860 -30.12 -7.13 11.48
N ILE A 861 -30.10 -8.46 11.27
CA ILE A 861 -28.89 -9.21 10.92
C ILE A 861 -28.26 -8.72 9.60
N PRO A 862 -29.02 -8.49 8.50
CA PRO A 862 -28.45 -7.97 7.27
C PRO A 862 -27.69 -6.66 7.44
N SER A 863 -28.18 -5.71 8.25
CA SER A 863 -27.48 -4.45 8.49
C SER A 863 -26.23 -4.66 9.34
N THR A 864 -26.27 -5.54 10.34
CA THR A 864 -25.11 -5.92 11.15
C THR A 864 -24.03 -6.62 10.33
N VAL A 865 -24.40 -7.54 9.42
CA VAL A 865 -23.46 -8.20 8.50
C VAL A 865 -22.86 -7.21 7.52
N CYS A 866 -23.68 -6.32 6.94
CA CYS A 866 -23.21 -5.25 6.08
C CYS A 866 -22.20 -4.35 6.81
N GLY A 867 -22.53 -3.93 8.04
CA GLY A 867 -21.64 -3.14 8.90
C GLY A 867 -20.33 -3.85 9.25
N LEU A 868 -20.36 -5.17 9.45
CA LEU A 868 -19.14 -5.97 9.68
C LEU A 868 -18.24 -5.98 8.44
N VAL A 869 -18.81 -6.20 7.25
CA VAL A 869 -18.06 -6.21 5.99
C VAL A 869 -17.50 -4.82 5.69
N THR A 870 -18.31 -3.77 5.84
CA THR A 870 -17.87 -2.39 5.59
C THR A 870 -16.85 -1.91 6.60
N LEU A 871 -16.91 -2.35 7.87
CA LEU A 871 -15.86 -2.12 8.87
C LEU A 871 -14.51 -2.69 8.39
N LEU A 872 -14.48 -3.97 7.99
CA LEU A 872 -13.23 -4.62 7.55
C LEU A 872 -12.68 -3.96 6.27
N LEU A 873 -13.56 -3.64 5.31
CA LEU A 873 -13.19 -2.91 4.10
C LEU A 873 -12.64 -1.52 4.40
N CYS A 874 -13.25 -0.76 5.32
CA CYS A 874 -12.76 0.56 5.68
C CYS A 874 -11.49 0.54 6.50
N ALA A 875 -11.28 -0.46 7.36
CA ALA A 875 -10.01 -0.68 8.01
C ALA A 875 -8.90 -0.91 6.98
N TYR A 876 -9.15 -1.75 5.98
CA TYR A 876 -8.23 -2.02 4.87
C TYR A 876 -7.99 -0.78 3.98
N LEU A 877 -9.05 -0.09 3.57
CA LEU A 877 -8.95 1.15 2.77
C LEU A 877 -8.22 2.26 3.52
N SER A 878 -8.37 2.35 4.85
CA SER A 878 -7.61 3.30 5.67
C SER A 878 -6.11 3.03 5.65
N GLU A 879 -5.67 1.79 5.41
CA GLU A 879 -4.25 1.45 5.25
C GLU A 879 -3.75 1.81 3.85
N ILE A 880 -4.60 1.70 2.82
CA ILE A 880 -4.24 2.04 1.43
C ILE A 880 -4.18 3.56 1.20
N ILE A 881 -5.15 4.30 1.73
CA ILE A 881 -5.39 5.71 1.34
C ILE A 881 -4.42 6.69 2.03
N ASP A 882 -3.65 6.24 3.03
CA ASP A 882 -2.66 7.02 3.81
C ASP A 882 -3.11 8.44 4.23
N SER A 883 -4.43 8.62 4.37
CA SER A 883 -5.06 9.84 4.86
C SER A 883 -6.16 9.47 5.84
N ARG A 884 -6.00 9.90 7.10
CA ARG A 884 -6.97 9.60 8.17
C ARG A 884 -8.28 10.36 7.98
N VAL A 885 -8.20 11.59 7.48
CA VAL A 885 -9.40 12.35 7.08
C VAL A 885 -10.10 11.68 5.90
N GLY A 886 -9.37 11.27 4.86
CA GLY A 886 -9.94 10.59 3.70
C GLY A 886 -10.67 9.29 4.08
N ALA A 887 -10.10 8.48 4.97
CA ALA A 887 -10.73 7.26 5.44
C ALA A 887 -11.99 7.49 6.31
N THR A 888 -12.03 8.59 7.08
CA THR A 888 -13.12 8.87 8.03
C THR A 888 -14.30 9.62 7.42
N ILE A 889 -14.06 10.44 6.38
CA ILE A 889 -15.12 11.19 5.69
C ILE A 889 -16.03 10.31 4.84
N ILE A 890 -15.58 9.12 4.44
CA ILE A 890 -16.34 8.13 3.66
C ILE A 890 -17.70 7.83 4.27
N LEU A 891 -17.79 7.76 5.60
CA LEU A 891 -19.06 7.59 6.31
C LEU A 891 -20.09 8.66 5.95
N GLN A 892 -19.67 9.92 5.88
CA GLN A 892 -20.58 11.03 5.62
C GLN A 892 -21.03 11.01 4.15
N PHE A 893 -20.12 10.70 3.22
CA PHE A 893 -20.48 10.52 1.81
C PHE A 893 -21.38 9.31 1.55
N TRP A 894 -21.25 8.25 2.36
CA TRP A 894 -22.15 7.09 2.32
C TRP A 894 -23.54 7.44 2.85
N ALA A 895 -23.62 8.11 4.00
CA ALA A 895 -24.87 8.42 4.67
C ALA A 895 -25.71 9.48 3.92
N LEU A 896 -25.07 10.48 3.31
CA LEU A 896 -25.75 11.62 2.69
C LEU A 896 -26.81 11.23 1.63
N PRO A 897 -26.49 10.47 0.57
CA PRO A 897 -27.49 10.11 -0.45
C PRO A 897 -28.61 9.24 0.14
N LEU A 898 -28.30 8.39 1.11
CA LEU A 898 -29.29 7.51 1.75
C LEU A 898 -30.24 8.28 2.68
N LEU A 899 -29.74 9.29 3.40
CA LEU A 899 -30.57 10.18 4.20
C LEU A 899 -31.46 11.07 3.34
N ILE A 900 -30.96 11.52 2.18
CA ILE A 900 -31.77 12.24 1.18
C ILE A 900 -32.88 11.32 0.66
N ALA A 901 -32.57 10.07 0.32
CA ALA A 901 -33.57 9.08 -0.09
C ALA A 901 -34.63 8.87 1.02
N LEU A 902 -34.20 8.65 2.27
CA LEU A 902 -35.11 8.51 3.41
C LEU A 902 -35.99 9.75 3.62
N TYR A 903 -35.47 10.95 3.37
CA TYR A 903 -36.25 12.19 3.40
C TYR A 903 -37.26 12.29 2.25
N THR A 904 -37.08 11.62 1.11
CA THR A 904 -38.05 11.65 -0.01
C THR A 904 -39.24 10.69 0.16
N PHE A 905 -39.14 9.70 1.05
CA PHE A 905 -40.17 8.67 1.23
C PHE A 905 -41.52 9.22 1.69
N ASN A 906 -42.60 8.59 1.24
CA ASN A 906 -43.98 8.93 1.55
C ASN A 906 -44.72 7.70 2.10
N THR A 907 -45.99 7.88 2.51
CA THR A 907 -46.80 6.79 3.07
C THR A 907 -47.12 5.67 2.07
N SER A 908 -46.93 5.89 0.77
CA SER A 908 -47.08 4.87 -0.29
C SER A 908 -45.78 4.13 -0.62
N THR A 909 -44.65 4.45 0.04
CA THR A 909 -43.37 3.79 -0.19
C THR A 909 -43.41 2.35 0.35
N SER A 910 -42.95 1.38 -0.46
CA SER A 910 -42.91 -0.03 -0.08
C SER A 910 -42.08 -0.26 1.20
N GLN A 911 -42.59 -1.10 2.09
CA GLN A 911 -41.93 -1.49 3.35
C GLN A 911 -40.55 -2.10 3.10
N TRP A 912 -40.38 -2.84 2.00
CA TRP A 912 -39.10 -3.43 1.60
C TRP A 912 -38.09 -2.39 1.07
N VAL A 913 -38.57 -1.33 0.42
CA VAL A 913 -37.71 -0.22 -0.02
C VAL A 913 -37.22 0.58 1.19
N TYR A 914 -38.12 0.83 2.15
CA TYR A 914 -37.74 1.43 3.43
C TYR A 914 -36.69 0.58 4.15
N PHE A 915 -36.93 -0.73 4.26
CA PHE A 915 -35.99 -1.67 4.86
C PHE A 915 -34.63 -1.64 4.16
N GLY A 916 -34.59 -1.67 2.83
CA GLY A 916 -33.33 -1.64 2.06
C GLY A 916 -32.51 -0.38 2.33
N VAL A 917 -33.12 0.80 2.28
CA VAL A 917 -32.41 2.06 2.53
C VAL A 917 -31.94 2.19 3.97
N VAL A 918 -32.79 1.86 4.96
CA VAL A 918 -32.37 1.92 6.37
C VAL A 918 -31.30 0.88 6.69
N THR A 919 -31.35 -0.31 6.06
CA THR A 919 -30.30 -1.33 6.18
C THR A 919 -28.96 -0.80 5.67
N LEU A 920 -28.94 -0.06 4.56
CA LEU A 920 -27.71 0.56 4.05
C LEU A 920 -27.24 1.74 4.92
N ILE A 921 -28.15 2.51 5.51
CA ILE A 921 -27.79 3.59 6.45
C ILE A 921 -27.17 3.00 7.72
N THR A 922 -27.69 1.89 8.21
CA THR A 922 -27.25 1.25 9.47
C THR A 922 -26.06 0.31 9.27
N GLY A 923 -25.88 -0.25 8.07
CA GLY A 923 -24.68 -0.96 7.62
C GLY A 923 -23.54 -0.04 7.17
N PHE A 924 -23.47 1.16 7.74
CA PHE A 924 -22.50 2.19 7.37
C PHE A 924 -21.05 1.77 7.65
N PRO A 925 -20.08 2.32 6.91
CA PRO A 925 -18.66 2.09 7.18
C PRO A 925 -18.27 2.66 8.55
N TYR A 926 -17.96 1.78 9.51
CA TYR A 926 -17.71 2.16 10.89
C TYR A 926 -16.30 2.74 11.09
N VAL A 927 -16.19 4.07 11.13
CA VAL A 927 -14.90 4.81 11.16
C VAL A 927 -14.38 5.13 12.58
N HIS A 928 -15.16 4.85 13.62
CA HIS A 928 -14.83 5.18 15.01
C HIS A 928 -13.44 4.68 15.48
N PRO A 929 -13.02 3.42 15.26
CA PRO A 929 -11.70 2.96 15.71
C PRO A 929 -10.54 3.74 15.07
N ILE A 930 -10.69 4.19 13.82
CA ILE A 930 -9.69 5.02 13.13
C ILE A 930 -9.55 6.37 13.84
N GLN A 931 -10.66 6.96 14.29
CA GLN A 931 -10.66 8.26 14.98
C GLN A 931 -10.11 8.16 16.41
N VAL A 932 -10.40 7.07 17.14
CA VAL A 932 -9.79 6.81 18.45
C VAL A 932 -8.26 6.72 18.32
N ALA A 933 -7.77 5.99 17.31
CA ALA A 933 -6.35 5.89 17.02
C ALA A 933 -5.75 7.25 16.62
N TRP A 934 -6.50 8.08 15.88
CA TRP A 934 -6.08 9.43 15.49
C TRP A 934 -5.93 10.37 16.69
N ALA A 935 -6.90 10.35 17.62
CA ALA A 935 -6.83 11.09 18.88
C ALA A 935 -5.62 10.67 19.72
N SER A 936 -5.44 9.35 19.90
CA SER A 936 -4.28 8.81 20.63
C SER A 936 -2.94 9.24 20.02
N ARG A 937 -2.79 9.15 18.69
CA ARG A 937 -1.54 9.52 18.01
C ARG A 937 -1.18 11.00 18.20
N ASN A 938 -2.17 11.88 18.20
CA ASN A 938 -1.96 13.33 18.33
C ASN A 938 -1.69 13.81 19.77
N SER A 939 -1.76 12.92 20.76
CA SER A 939 -1.55 13.25 22.19
C SER A 939 -0.12 12.98 22.71
N TYR A 940 0.77 12.39 21.89
CA TYR A 940 2.19 12.11 22.16
C TYR A 940 2.53 11.25 23.40
N SER A 941 2.34 11.69 24.65
CA SER A 941 2.80 10.94 25.84
C SER A 941 1.78 9.91 26.33
N VAL A 942 2.22 8.80 26.92
CA VAL A 942 1.31 7.72 27.37
C VAL A 942 0.27 8.20 28.39
N ARG A 943 0.68 9.13 29.26
CA ARG A 943 -0.20 9.79 30.24
C ARG A 943 -1.31 10.58 29.54
N THR A 944 -0.99 11.43 28.56
CA THR A 944 -1.98 12.24 27.85
C THR A 944 -2.79 11.43 26.84
N ARG A 945 -2.22 10.37 26.24
CA ARG A 945 -2.93 9.43 25.35
C ARG A 945 -4.09 8.72 26.06
N THR A 946 -3.86 8.29 27.30
CA THR A 946 -4.87 7.60 28.10
C THR A 946 -6.08 8.51 28.39
N ILE A 947 -5.81 9.78 28.73
CA ILE A 947 -6.85 10.76 29.06
C ILE A 947 -7.59 11.23 27.80
N SER A 948 -6.86 11.57 26.73
CA SER A 948 -7.43 12.09 25.48
C SER A 948 -8.34 11.09 24.77
N ALA A 949 -7.98 9.80 24.74
CA ALA A 949 -8.82 8.75 24.16
C ALA A 949 -10.17 8.64 24.89
N SER A 950 -10.15 8.75 26.22
CA SER A 950 -11.37 8.74 27.03
C SER A 950 -12.19 10.02 26.86
N CYS A 951 -11.54 11.18 26.83
CA CYS A 951 -12.23 12.43 26.52
C CYS A 951 -12.89 12.36 25.13
N TYR A 952 -12.21 11.83 24.12
CA TYR A 952 -12.81 11.60 22.80
C TYR A 952 -14.05 10.70 22.89
N ASN A 953 -13.96 9.57 23.59
CA ASN A 953 -15.10 8.64 23.74
C ASN A 953 -16.27 9.28 24.51
N MET A 954 -16.02 10.09 25.54
CA MET A 954 -17.07 10.86 26.22
C MET A 954 -17.81 11.80 25.25
N PHE A 955 -17.11 12.46 24.32
CA PHE A 955 -17.75 13.29 23.30
C PHE A 955 -18.60 12.44 22.35
N VAL A 956 -18.14 11.24 21.95
CA VAL A 956 -18.93 10.28 21.17
C VAL A 956 -20.23 9.89 21.91
N GLN A 957 -20.15 9.61 23.21
CA GLN A 957 -21.33 9.29 24.00
C GLN A 957 -22.27 10.48 24.18
N ALA A 958 -21.75 11.69 24.35
CA ALA A 958 -22.54 12.92 24.36
C ALA A 958 -23.28 13.11 23.02
N GLY A 959 -22.62 12.81 21.91
CA GLY A 959 -23.23 12.77 20.58
C GLY A 959 -24.39 11.78 20.49
N ALA A 960 -24.24 10.63 21.15
CA ALA A 960 -25.28 9.62 21.24
C ALA A 960 -26.51 10.03 22.04
N ILE A 961 -26.34 10.88 23.06
CA ILE A 961 -27.45 11.51 23.77
C ILE A 961 -28.18 12.49 22.85
N ILE A 962 -27.46 13.24 22.02
CA ILE A 962 -28.07 14.19 21.07
C ILE A 962 -28.92 13.42 20.06
N TYR A 963 -28.35 12.41 19.40
CA TYR A 963 -29.07 11.73 18.31
C TYR A 963 -30.23 10.86 18.80
N SER A 964 -30.21 10.32 20.02
CA SER A 964 -31.34 9.55 20.57
C SER A 964 -32.63 10.40 20.70
N ASN A 965 -32.48 11.72 20.75
CA ASN A 965 -33.57 12.69 20.93
C ASN A 965 -33.98 13.42 19.63
N ILE A 966 -33.40 13.06 18.47
CA ILE A 966 -33.73 13.69 17.18
C ILE A 966 -35.08 13.20 16.64
N TYR A 967 -35.33 11.89 16.69
CA TYR A 967 -36.62 11.32 16.30
C TYR A 967 -37.60 11.47 17.46
N ARG A 968 -38.74 12.14 17.20
CA ARG A 968 -39.77 12.43 18.20
C ARG A 968 -41.13 11.90 17.75
N THR A 969 -42.04 11.73 18.71
CA THR A 969 -43.37 11.16 18.50
C THR A 969 -44.24 11.99 17.57
N ASP A 970 -44.13 13.32 17.61
CA ASP A 970 -44.84 14.27 16.74
C ASP A 970 -44.41 14.22 15.27
N ASP A 971 -43.26 13.60 14.97
CA ASP A 971 -42.70 13.45 13.62
C ASP A 971 -42.92 12.04 13.04
N LYS A 972 -43.65 11.17 13.75
CA LYS A 972 -44.06 9.86 13.25
C LYS A 972 -45.04 9.98 12.07
N PRO A 973 -45.08 9.02 11.13
CA PRO A 973 -44.25 7.82 11.03
C PRO A 973 -42.98 7.99 10.17
N LEU A 974 -42.85 9.09 9.42
CA LEU A 974 -41.78 9.28 8.42
C LEU A 974 -40.55 10.04 8.94
N TYR A 975 -40.64 10.67 10.11
CA TYR A 975 -39.56 11.41 10.76
C TYR A 975 -38.89 12.48 9.86
N LYS A 976 -39.70 13.23 9.10
CA LYS A 976 -39.22 14.20 8.08
C LYS A 976 -38.41 15.32 8.71
N ARG A 977 -38.84 15.85 9.87
CA ARG A 977 -38.09 16.90 10.58
C ARG A 977 -36.76 16.36 11.05
N GLY A 978 -36.75 15.16 11.63
CA GLY A 978 -35.54 14.45 12.06
C GLY A 978 -34.57 14.25 10.89
N ASN A 979 -35.04 13.70 9.77
CA ASN A 979 -34.21 13.44 8.59
C ASN A 979 -33.60 14.72 8.00
N ARG A 980 -34.34 15.84 7.98
CA ARG A 980 -33.79 17.13 7.56
C ARG A 980 -32.65 17.61 8.46
N VAL A 981 -32.78 17.43 9.78
CA VAL A 981 -31.71 17.77 10.74
C VAL A 981 -30.49 16.88 10.50
N LEU A 982 -30.68 15.59 10.26
CA LEU A 982 -29.59 14.64 9.98
C LEU A 982 -28.81 14.99 8.72
N ILE A 983 -29.49 15.39 7.63
CA ILE A 983 -28.85 15.87 6.40
C ILE A 983 -28.00 17.12 6.69
N GLY A 984 -28.54 18.08 7.44
CA GLY A 984 -27.81 19.30 7.83
C GLY A 984 -26.53 18.99 8.62
N ILE A 985 -26.63 18.09 9.61
CA ILE A 985 -25.47 17.66 10.41
C ILE A 985 -24.46 16.88 9.56
N CYS A 986 -24.92 16.04 8.62
CA CYS A 986 -24.05 15.30 7.71
C CYS A 986 -23.21 16.25 6.82
N CYS A 987 -23.84 17.30 6.25
CA CYS A 987 -23.13 18.32 5.48
C CYS A 987 -22.13 19.11 6.35
N MET A 988 -22.54 19.48 7.57
CA MET A 988 -21.65 20.12 8.55
C MET A 988 -20.44 19.24 8.88
N ASN A 989 -20.63 17.93 9.04
CA ASN A 989 -19.54 16.99 9.32
C ASN A 989 -18.52 16.94 8.18
N ILE A 990 -18.97 16.91 6.92
CA ILE A 990 -18.08 16.94 5.74
C ILE A 990 -17.18 18.18 5.79
N VAL A 991 -17.77 19.36 6.07
CA VAL A 991 -17.02 20.61 6.22
C VAL A 991 -16.05 20.52 7.41
N LEU A 992 -16.48 19.98 8.55
CA LEU A 992 -15.66 19.87 9.75
C LEU A 992 -14.44 18.96 9.54
N TYR A 993 -14.58 17.85 8.80
CA TYR A 993 -13.46 16.98 8.41
C TYR A 993 -12.44 17.73 7.53
N ILE A 994 -12.91 18.48 6.54
CA ILE A 994 -12.06 19.29 5.66
C ILE A 994 -11.34 20.38 6.46
N LEU A 995 -12.03 21.08 7.36
CA LEU A 995 -11.42 22.08 8.24
C LEU A 995 -10.37 21.46 9.16
N THR A 996 -10.62 20.26 9.69
CA THR A 996 -9.67 19.55 10.55
C THR A 996 -8.39 19.16 9.79
N PHE A 997 -8.53 18.73 8.52
CA PHE A 997 -7.38 18.49 7.64
C PHE A 997 -6.52 19.75 7.46
N PHE A 998 -7.14 20.87 7.10
CA PHE A 998 -6.41 22.13 6.93
C PHE A 998 -5.82 22.66 8.24
N PHE A 999 -6.50 22.47 9.36
CA PHE A 999 -6.04 22.86 10.69
C PHE A 999 -4.71 22.19 11.05
N TYR A 1000 -4.64 20.86 10.98
CA TYR A 1000 -3.41 20.13 11.31
C TYR A 1000 -2.30 20.34 10.26
N ARG A 1001 -2.66 20.43 8.98
CA ARG A 1001 -1.70 20.77 7.91
C ARG A 1001 -1.09 22.16 8.13
N HIS A 1002 -1.89 23.14 8.52
CA HIS A 1002 -1.43 24.49 8.83
C HIS A 1002 -0.50 24.50 10.05
N LEU A 1003 -0.88 23.80 11.13
CA LEU A 1003 -0.04 23.67 12.33
C LEU A 1003 1.33 23.05 12.01
N ASN A 1004 1.36 21.96 11.25
CA ASN A 1004 2.63 21.33 10.86
C ASN A 1004 3.45 22.28 9.97
N ARG A 1005 2.85 22.95 8.98
CA ARG A 1005 3.56 23.92 8.13
C ARG A 1005 4.15 25.10 8.91
N MET A 1006 3.42 25.62 9.92
CA MET A 1006 3.94 26.65 10.81
C MET A 1006 5.13 26.15 11.63
N ARG A 1007 5.07 24.91 12.11
CA ARG A 1007 6.16 24.28 12.87
C ARG A 1007 7.37 24.02 12.00
N ASP A 1008 7.19 23.47 10.80
CA ASP A 1008 8.26 23.26 9.82
C ASP A 1008 8.95 24.58 9.48
N LYS A 1009 8.19 25.67 9.30
CA LYS A 1009 8.77 26.99 9.05
C LYS A 1009 9.66 27.48 10.20
N LYS A 1010 9.25 27.26 11.46
CA LYS A 1010 10.06 27.62 12.64
C LYS A 1010 11.26 26.70 12.82
N TRP A 1011 11.03 25.40 12.73
CA TRP A 1011 12.05 24.36 12.90
C TRP A 1011 13.16 24.47 11.85
N ASN A 1012 12.80 24.64 10.58
CA ASN A 1012 13.75 24.76 9.48
C ASN A 1012 14.45 26.14 9.43
N ALA A 1013 13.96 27.13 10.18
CA ALA A 1013 14.65 28.41 10.34
C ALA A 1013 15.79 28.35 11.37
N TRP A 1014 15.80 27.34 12.25
CA TRP A 1014 16.86 27.12 13.22
C TRP A 1014 18.06 26.39 12.61
N SER A 1015 19.26 26.76 13.06
CA SER A 1015 20.48 26.02 12.78
C SER A 1015 20.45 24.63 13.44
N LYS A 1016 21.24 23.68 12.94
CA LYS A 1016 21.32 22.32 13.51
C LYS A 1016 21.70 22.32 15.00
N LYS A 1017 22.53 23.30 15.43
CA LYS A 1017 22.92 23.46 16.83
C LYS A 1017 21.74 23.91 17.70
N GLU A 1018 20.95 24.89 17.23
CA GLU A 1018 19.74 25.34 17.93
C GLU A 1018 18.65 24.27 17.98
N GLN A 1019 18.51 23.47 16.91
CA GLN A 1019 17.59 22.32 16.90
C GLN A 1019 18.00 21.29 17.96
N GLN A 1020 19.28 20.98 18.05
CA GLN A 1020 19.81 20.04 19.04
C GLN A 1020 19.69 20.58 20.47
N GLU A 1021 20.02 21.85 20.68
CA GLU A 1021 19.86 22.53 21.97
C GLU A 1021 18.40 22.57 22.43
N TYR A 1022 17.45 22.76 21.51
CA TYR A 1022 16.03 22.64 21.82
C TYR A 1022 15.66 21.21 22.23
N VAL A 1023 16.13 20.18 21.51
CA VAL A 1023 15.81 18.78 21.87
C VAL A 1023 16.34 18.41 23.26
N GLU A 1024 17.54 18.90 23.60
CA GLU A 1024 18.20 18.64 24.89
C GLU A 1024 17.59 19.42 26.06
N ASN A 1025 17.17 20.68 25.83
CA ASN A 1025 16.80 21.62 26.91
C ASN A 1025 15.34 22.11 26.89
N THR A 1026 14.49 21.61 25.98
CA THR A 1026 13.10 22.11 25.88
C THR A 1026 12.26 21.81 27.12
N LYS A 1027 11.43 22.79 27.50
CA LYS A 1027 10.37 22.64 28.51
C LYS A 1027 9.04 22.23 27.91
N ASP A 1028 8.92 22.18 26.58
CA ASP A 1028 7.69 21.81 25.90
C ASP A 1028 7.45 20.30 26.04
N VAL A 1029 6.27 19.93 26.55
CA VAL A 1029 5.92 18.53 26.83
C VAL A 1029 4.91 18.02 25.82
N GLY A 1030 5.06 16.76 25.41
CA GLY A 1030 4.06 16.08 24.59
C GLY A 1030 3.95 16.66 23.18
N ASN A 1031 2.72 16.89 22.74
CA ASN A 1031 2.43 17.43 21.41
C ASN A 1031 2.69 18.94 21.28
N GLN A 1032 3.13 19.62 22.35
CA GLN A 1032 3.50 21.04 22.35
C GLN A 1032 4.85 21.28 21.66
N ARG A 1033 5.72 20.27 21.72
CA ARG A 1033 7.04 20.23 21.12
C ARG A 1033 7.05 20.63 19.64
N LEU A 1034 8.08 21.38 19.22
CA LEU A 1034 8.24 21.87 17.85
C LEU A 1034 8.70 20.78 16.87
N ASP A 1035 9.34 19.72 17.34
CA ASP A 1035 9.71 18.51 16.57
C ASP A 1035 8.53 17.54 16.39
N PHE A 1036 7.42 17.73 17.12
CA PHE A 1036 6.22 16.91 16.95
C PHE A 1036 5.41 17.31 15.71
N ARG A 1037 4.95 16.32 14.93
CA ARG A 1037 4.05 16.50 13.78
C ARG A 1037 2.72 15.79 14.03
N PHE A 1038 1.63 16.53 13.84
CA PHE A 1038 0.28 15.99 13.92
C PHE A 1038 0.00 15.09 12.71
N ALA A 1039 -0.68 13.97 12.94
CA ALA A 1039 -1.28 13.18 11.88
C ALA A 1039 -2.58 13.86 11.41
N TYR A 1040 -2.88 13.80 10.11
CA TYR A 1040 -4.10 14.35 9.51
C TYR A 1040 -4.57 13.56 8.29
#